data_AF-A0A0W0VA26-F1
#
_entry.id   AF-A0A0W0VA26-F1
#
_cell.length_a   1.000
_cell.length_b   1.000
_cell.length_c   1.000
_cell.angle_alpha   90.00
_cell.angle_beta   90.00
_cell.angle_gamma   90.00
#
_symmetry.space_group_name_H-M   'P 1'
#
loop_
_entity.id
_entity.type
_entity.pdbx_description
1 polymer ?
#
loop_
_entity_poly.entity_id
_entity_poly.type
_entity_poly.pdbx_seq_one_letter_code
_entity_poly.pdbx_strand_id
1 'polypeptide(L)'
;MLHHFIEAFSLAVKNHPQKPAIYFGNEVYSYEQVNQLSNKIAHEIAKNRLPKETIIPLVLGRTANLIITMVGILKSGCAFLPISPSSPCSRIEYILEETKAKLLFCDTPIQFKLSNEIKKIAPQDLHPNAESDFQPSYFGHDLAYVMYTSGSTGKPKGVLIEHQSMMNLFSSLIETLDLTENELFLALTDYTFDISLIELLMPLTLAASVVLTEHGVVADGNKIRQYLNTFDISFMQATPLTWEILLKNGWMNNGLTRILVGGEKFKTSLAAKLQYEKGNIWNVYGPTETSMWSMIYHLNSPISTESVPLGEPVANTSLKLVYEEGHPEEAELYIGGLGVARGYLNAEELTRTKFIQDDAGQERFYKTGDLVTQAEDGTICYIGRKDDQLKFGGIRIEAGEIEASIEQEIFVKKAVVKIHEHHDYYKTLAAYVEIDEELLFSQGSHIISEDSSSYMEKIYDEVYRHAKEFEEGAINTCGWQNSFNGKTFMGEELLESYTNIREYIQQSDLSHVLEVGCGTGSLLLDYLPDAQQVTLVEISQNAIDYVKSIVPKAHLHKVSFKLESIINIHELNQYSCIIVNSVVQYLPNIKSLMDSLRQLIKATKPGGVLLIGDVRSLELLEVFLSIKHACHHPEKNEVCPSHLYYKSRDAEIVLSPLFFYALKEQFKRISWVDINVKHGDYSNELNYFRYDVILHIEKEVTQVDCEVWGFNEVNSHENLQSLTRDKTKPVKIKNIPYNYFENLCKKLNVHETSYLNNLLIHTSLDEKKKALASSMIHDQFEGFNKFIHYHPHAPQNYLEMLLIPALNKTTLIRPMEKEKVDSFYAHCREPFSPWLQKFCFDHIKMHVKKHVMTWVNPSIYIWVEKWPQTINGKLDKKKLSLPGAYTYDHDKGSVLAQLKQMWLNITGDNALISEEFWTHGISSLSMYYFLATINETFHLHMTYHEFHQHNTMEKVAVYIEHLLEGSIGQNQE
;
A
#
# COMPACT_ATOMS: atom_id res chain seq x y z
N MET A 1 6.62 -31.60 -43.57
CA MET A 1 6.96 -30.77 -42.41
C MET A 1 8.19 -31.38 -41.74
N LEU A 2 9.24 -30.61 -41.50
CA LEU A 2 10.36 -31.08 -40.66
C LEU A 2 9.92 -30.96 -39.21
N HIS A 3 9.99 -32.05 -38.46
CA HIS A 3 9.49 -32.09 -37.08
C HIS A 3 10.54 -31.65 -36.04
N HIS A 4 11.76 -31.33 -36.49
CA HIS A 4 12.84 -30.90 -35.63
C HIS A 4 13.51 -29.63 -36.15
N PHE A 5 13.73 -28.67 -35.25
CA PHE A 5 14.24 -27.33 -35.58
C PHE A 5 15.60 -27.36 -36.29
N ILE A 6 16.52 -28.21 -35.82
CA ILE A 6 17.88 -28.28 -36.39
C ILE A 6 17.90 -28.79 -37.83
N GLU A 7 16.96 -29.65 -38.22
CA GLU A 7 16.85 -30.11 -39.61
C GLU A 7 16.45 -28.95 -40.52
N ALA A 8 15.46 -28.15 -40.11
CA ALA A 8 15.00 -26.98 -40.85
C ALA A 8 16.08 -25.90 -40.93
N PHE A 9 16.74 -25.59 -39.80
CA PHE A 9 17.85 -24.65 -39.77
C PHE A 9 19.02 -25.10 -40.66
N SER A 10 19.39 -26.39 -40.63
CA SER A 10 20.49 -26.91 -41.46
C SER A 10 20.17 -26.81 -42.96
N LEU A 11 18.90 -26.99 -43.34
CA LEU A 11 18.44 -26.79 -44.71
C LEU A 11 18.53 -25.31 -45.12
N ALA A 12 18.11 -24.39 -44.25
CA ALA A 12 18.23 -22.94 -44.47
C ALA A 12 19.70 -22.51 -44.64
N VAL A 13 20.61 -23.01 -43.79
CA VAL A 13 22.07 -22.75 -43.90
C VAL A 13 22.64 -23.27 -45.21
N LYS A 14 22.23 -24.47 -45.64
CA LYS A 14 22.70 -25.06 -46.89
C LYS A 14 22.26 -24.26 -48.11
N ASN A 15 21.02 -23.77 -48.11
CA ASN A 15 20.43 -23.07 -49.24
C ASN A 15 20.81 -21.57 -49.28
N HIS A 16 21.02 -20.93 -48.12
CA HIS A 16 21.25 -19.48 -48.00
C HIS A 16 22.42 -19.12 -47.05
N PRO A 17 23.63 -19.67 -47.25
CA PRO A 17 24.72 -19.54 -46.26
C PRO A 17 25.17 -18.09 -46.01
N GLN A 18 25.19 -17.26 -47.06
CA GLN A 18 25.66 -15.87 -46.99
C GLN A 18 24.55 -14.86 -46.66
N LYS A 19 23.30 -15.31 -46.52
CA LYS A 19 22.20 -14.41 -46.20
C LYS A 19 22.32 -13.93 -44.74
N PRO A 20 22.03 -12.66 -44.43
CA PRO A 20 21.91 -12.20 -43.06
C PRO A 20 20.87 -13.03 -42.30
N ALA A 21 21.22 -13.48 -41.10
CA ALA A 21 20.34 -14.19 -40.18
C ALA A 21 19.96 -13.30 -39.00
N ILE A 22 20.93 -12.57 -38.44
CA ILE A 22 20.75 -11.73 -37.25
C ILE A 22 21.40 -10.36 -37.48
N TYR A 23 20.63 -9.30 -37.23
CA TYR A 23 21.09 -7.92 -37.08
C TYR A 23 21.06 -7.56 -35.59
N PHE A 24 22.17 -7.06 -35.06
CA PHE A 24 22.26 -6.58 -33.67
C PHE A 24 23.20 -5.39 -33.57
N GLY A 25 22.67 -4.21 -33.24
CA GLY A 25 23.45 -2.97 -33.29
C GLY A 25 24.04 -2.74 -34.69
N ASN A 26 25.37 -2.63 -34.78
CA ASN A 26 26.09 -2.50 -36.06
C ASN A 26 26.60 -3.84 -36.62
N GLU A 27 26.34 -4.96 -35.93
CA GLU A 27 26.81 -6.27 -36.34
C GLU A 27 25.75 -7.03 -37.14
N VAL A 28 26.22 -7.79 -38.13
CA VAL A 28 25.39 -8.65 -38.97
C VAL A 28 26.01 -10.04 -39.02
N TYR A 29 25.23 -11.05 -38.68
CA TYR A 29 25.65 -12.45 -38.69
C TYR A 29 24.93 -13.18 -39.81
N SER A 30 25.67 -13.83 -40.70
CA SER A 30 25.11 -14.69 -41.75
C SER A 30 24.67 -16.05 -41.21
N TYR A 31 23.83 -16.77 -41.96
CA TYR A 31 23.44 -18.16 -41.62
C TYR A 31 24.65 -19.08 -41.42
N GLU A 32 25.68 -18.96 -42.26
CA GLU A 32 26.92 -19.72 -42.11
C GLU A 32 27.65 -19.38 -40.81
N GLN A 33 27.75 -18.09 -40.46
CA GLN A 33 28.39 -17.66 -39.22
C GLN A 33 27.62 -18.15 -37.99
N VAL A 34 26.28 -18.03 -37.98
CA VAL A 34 25.43 -18.55 -36.90
C VAL A 34 25.61 -20.07 -36.77
N ASN A 35 25.67 -20.80 -37.88
CA ASN A 35 25.91 -22.25 -37.88
C ASN A 35 27.28 -22.61 -37.31
N GLN A 36 28.35 -21.93 -37.72
CA GLN A 36 29.70 -22.16 -37.22
C GLN A 36 29.81 -21.85 -35.72
N LEU A 37 29.24 -20.74 -35.26
CA LEU A 37 29.29 -20.35 -33.84
C LEU A 37 28.44 -21.27 -32.96
N SER A 38 27.24 -21.64 -33.41
CA SER A 38 26.38 -22.59 -32.68
C SER A 38 26.97 -24.01 -32.66
N ASN A 39 27.72 -24.42 -33.70
CA ASN A 39 28.49 -25.66 -33.66
C ASN A 39 29.51 -25.65 -32.51
N LYS A 40 30.20 -24.53 -32.23
CA LYS A 40 31.15 -24.45 -31.10
C LYS A 40 30.47 -24.73 -29.75
N ILE A 41 29.29 -24.17 -29.56
CA ILE A 41 28.45 -24.38 -28.37
C ILE A 41 28.09 -25.87 -28.26
N ALA A 42 27.60 -26.48 -29.34
CA ALA A 42 27.22 -27.89 -29.36
C ALA A 42 28.40 -28.82 -29.02
N HIS A 43 29.59 -28.53 -29.56
CA HIS A 43 30.81 -29.28 -29.28
C HIS A 43 31.23 -29.16 -27.82
N GLU A 44 31.15 -27.97 -27.23
CA GLU A 44 31.47 -27.79 -25.80
C GLU A 44 30.51 -28.60 -24.92
N ILE A 45 29.22 -28.61 -25.25
CA ILE A 45 28.23 -29.45 -24.54
C ILE A 45 28.58 -30.93 -24.68
N ALA A 46 28.91 -31.41 -25.88
CA ALA A 46 29.25 -32.80 -26.16
C ALA A 46 30.46 -33.30 -25.35
N LYS A 47 31.46 -32.45 -25.05
CA LYS A 47 32.60 -32.81 -24.19
C LYS A 47 32.19 -33.24 -22.79
N ASN A 48 31.07 -32.73 -22.29
CA ASN A 48 30.54 -33.07 -20.96
C ASN A 48 29.72 -34.36 -20.96
N ARG A 49 29.53 -35.01 -22.12
CA ARG A 49 28.83 -36.30 -22.30
C ARG A 49 27.46 -36.34 -21.61
N LEU A 50 26.73 -35.23 -21.71
CA LEU A 50 25.41 -35.13 -21.13
C LEU A 50 24.43 -36.06 -21.86
N PRO A 51 23.46 -36.66 -21.15
CA PRO A 51 22.36 -37.37 -21.78
C PRO A 51 21.58 -36.46 -22.74
N LYS A 52 20.92 -37.09 -23.73
CA LYS A 52 19.95 -36.40 -24.57
C LYS A 52 18.84 -35.76 -23.72
N GLU A 53 18.29 -34.65 -24.19
CA GLU A 53 17.25 -33.86 -23.52
C GLU A 53 17.67 -33.26 -22.17
N THR A 54 18.97 -33.25 -21.85
CA THR A 54 19.45 -32.54 -20.66
C THR A 54 19.06 -31.06 -20.76
N ILE A 55 18.48 -30.51 -19.70
CA ILE A 55 18.08 -29.10 -19.63
C ILE A 55 19.33 -28.27 -19.32
N ILE A 56 19.62 -27.28 -20.16
CA ILE A 56 20.77 -26.38 -20.03
C ILE A 56 20.26 -24.95 -19.81
N PRO A 57 20.37 -24.41 -18.58
CA PRO A 57 20.07 -23.02 -18.29
C PRO A 57 20.97 -22.02 -19.01
N LEU A 58 20.39 -20.88 -19.38
CA LEU A 58 21.09 -19.73 -19.95
C LEU A 58 20.69 -18.43 -19.26
N VAL A 59 21.68 -17.76 -18.66
CA VAL A 59 21.59 -16.44 -18.01
C VAL A 59 22.46 -15.47 -18.82
N LEU A 60 21.93 -15.07 -19.97
CA LEU A 60 22.66 -14.30 -20.98
C LEU A 60 22.08 -12.89 -21.18
N GLY A 61 22.93 -11.95 -21.56
CA GLY A 61 22.47 -10.66 -22.09
C GLY A 61 21.70 -10.85 -23.40
N ARG A 62 20.81 -9.90 -23.74
CA ARG A 62 20.09 -9.90 -25.02
C ARG A 62 21.01 -9.44 -26.15
N THR A 63 21.81 -10.37 -26.66
CA THR A 63 22.76 -10.19 -27.77
C THR A 63 22.63 -11.34 -28.77
N ALA A 64 23.31 -11.29 -29.92
CA ALA A 64 23.32 -12.39 -30.89
C ALA A 64 23.74 -13.74 -30.28
N ASN A 65 24.61 -13.72 -29.26
CA ASN A 65 25.05 -14.92 -28.55
C ASN A 65 23.90 -15.68 -27.89
N LEU A 66 22.79 -15.01 -27.54
CA LEU A 66 21.59 -15.66 -27.00
C LEU A 66 21.02 -16.68 -28.00
N ILE A 67 20.74 -16.22 -29.22
CA ILE A 67 20.18 -17.04 -30.30
C ILE A 67 21.18 -18.13 -30.70
N ILE A 68 22.45 -17.76 -30.88
CA ILE A 68 23.53 -18.70 -31.23
C ILE A 68 23.66 -19.82 -30.19
N THR A 69 23.56 -19.49 -28.90
CA THR A 69 23.64 -20.47 -27.80
C THR A 69 22.41 -21.37 -27.79
N MET A 70 21.20 -20.84 -27.98
CA MET A 70 19.98 -21.64 -28.11
C MET A 70 20.12 -22.67 -29.24
N VAL A 71 20.52 -22.23 -30.44
CA VAL A 71 20.74 -23.13 -31.60
C VAL A 71 21.82 -24.17 -31.28
N GLY A 72 22.89 -23.79 -30.59
CA GLY A 72 23.96 -24.71 -30.19
C GLY A 72 23.54 -25.77 -29.19
N ILE A 73 22.70 -25.42 -28.21
CA ILE A 73 22.11 -26.37 -27.27
C ILE A 73 21.22 -27.36 -28.02
N LEU A 74 20.35 -26.89 -28.92
CA LEU A 74 19.50 -27.76 -29.73
C LEU A 74 20.31 -28.71 -30.64
N LYS A 75 21.42 -28.22 -31.23
CA LYS A 75 22.36 -29.06 -32.02
C LYS A 75 23.00 -30.17 -31.20
N SER A 76 23.16 -29.99 -29.90
CA SER A 76 23.72 -31.04 -29.02
C SER A 76 22.70 -32.12 -28.64
N GLY A 77 21.41 -31.94 -29.00
CA GLY A 77 20.31 -32.79 -28.55
C GLY A 77 19.85 -32.50 -27.11
N CYS A 78 20.27 -31.37 -26.55
CA CYS A 78 19.83 -30.89 -25.23
C CYS A 78 18.72 -29.83 -25.39
N ALA A 79 18.00 -29.56 -24.30
CA ALA A 79 16.96 -28.53 -24.26
C ALA A 79 17.49 -27.27 -23.57
N PHE A 80 17.10 -26.10 -24.06
CA PHE A 80 17.54 -24.83 -23.45
C PHE A 80 16.49 -24.30 -22.45
N LEU A 81 16.96 -23.57 -21.43
CA LEU A 81 16.11 -22.93 -20.42
C LEU A 81 16.56 -21.47 -20.20
N PRO A 82 15.84 -20.47 -20.74
CA PRO A 82 16.14 -19.07 -20.52
C PRO A 82 15.80 -18.62 -19.11
N ILE A 83 16.73 -17.90 -18.48
CA ILE A 83 16.56 -17.26 -17.19
C ILE A 83 17.05 -15.82 -17.31
N SER A 84 16.20 -14.85 -16.98
CA SER A 84 16.55 -13.43 -17.09
C SER A 84 17.62 -13.06 -16.05
N PRO A 85 18.73 -12.39 -16.43
CA PRO A 85 19.73 -11.85 -15.51
C PRO A 85 19.17 -10.87 -14.49
N SER A 86 18.01 -10.28 -14.78
CA SER A 86 17.31 -9.37 -13.86
C SER A 86 16.41 -10.08 -12.84
N SER A 87 16.34 -11.42 -12.90
CA SER A 87 15.57 -12.22 -11.92
C SER A 87 16.22 -12.14 -10.54
N PRO A 88 15.43 -12.17 -9.44
CA PRO A 88 15.98 -12.26 -8.09
C PRO A 88 16.92 -13.46 -7.95
N CYS A 89 18.03 -13.30 -7.22
CA CYS A 89 19.04 -14.35 -7.07
C CYS A 89 18.44 -15.65 -6.52
N SER A 90 17.56 -15.56 -5.52
CA SER A 90 16.81 -16.68 -4.93
C SER A 90 15.99 -17.46 -5.97
N ARG A 91 15.40 -16.76 -6.95
CA ARG A 91 14.65 -17.37 -8.05
C ARG A 91 15.56 -18.11 -9.02
N ILE A 92 16.70 -17.52 -9.36
CA ILE A 92 17.71 -18.18 -10.21
C ILE A 92 18.22 -19.44 -9.53
N GLU A 93 18.60 -19.34 -8.25
CA GLU A 93 19.05 -20.45 -7.41
C GLU A 93 18.04 -21.59 -7.39
N TYR A 94 16.76 -21.29 -7.12
CA TYR A 94 15.68 -22.28 -7.14
C TYR A 94 15.58 -23.02 -8.49
N ILE A 95 15.59 -22.30 -9.61
CA ILE A 95 15.48 -22.88 -10.95
C ILE A 95 16.67 -23.79 -11.26
N LEU A 96 17.89 -23.36 -10.89
CA LEU A 96 19.10 -24.15 -11.09
C LEU A 96 19.10 -25.44 -10.25
N GLU A 97 18.61 -25.36 -9.01
CA GLU A 97 18.46 -26.53 -8.13
C GLU A 97 17.41 -27.51 -8.66
N GLU A 98 16.23 -27.02 -9.05
CA GLU A 98 15.12 -27.85 -9.54
C GLU A 98 15.48 -28.57 -10.84
N THR A 99 16.20 -27.90 -11.74
CA THR A 99 16.66 -28.48 -13.01
C THR A 99 17.83 -29.43 -12.85
N LYS A 100 18.45 -29.49 -11.66
CA LYS A 100 19.69 -30.25 -11.39
C LYS A 100 20.78 -29.93 -12.43
N ALA A 101 20.90 -28.64 -12.75
CA ALA A 101 21.76 -28.17 -13.83
C ALA A 101 23.21 -28.68 -13.67
N LYS A 102 23.84 -29.05 -14.78
CA LYS A 102 25.27 -29.44 -14.82
C LYS A 102 26.11 -28.44 -15.59
N LEU A 103 25.51 -27.76 -16.57
CA LEU A 103 26.10 -26.65 -17.30
C LEU A 103 25.22 -25.43 -17.13
N LEU A 104 25.84 -24.25 -17.17
CA LEU A 104 25.16 -22.96 -17.20
C LEU A 104 25.87 -22.06 -18.21
N PHE A 105 25.15 -21.61 -19.24
CA PHE A 105 25.66 -20.56 -20.10
C PHE A 105 25.38 -19.20 -19.45
N CYS A 106 26.42 -18.44 -19.14
CA CYS A 106 26.30 -17.17 -18.44
C CYS A 106 27.41 -16.20 -18.85
N ASP A 107 27.03 -15.02 -19.35
CA ASP A 107 27.93 -13.94 -19.78
C ASP A 107 27.94 -12.76 -18.78
N THR A 108 27.10 -12.81 -17.74
CA THR A 108 26.99 -11.79 -16.70
C THR A 108 27.79 -12.17 -15.44
N PRO A 109 28.19 -11.19 -14.61
CA PRO A 109 28.73 -11.46 -13.28
C PRO A 109 27.70 -12.20 -12.43
N ILE A 110 28.10 -13.31 -11.79
CA ILE A 110 27.20 -14.08 -10.92
C ILE A 110 27.02 -13.31 -9.62
N GLN A 111 25.76 -12.96 -9.31
CA GLN A 111 25.36 -12.39 -8.02
C GLN A 111 24.63 -13.41 -7.12
N PHE A 112 24.29 -14.57 -7.67
CA PHE A 112 23.57 -15.65 -7.00
C PHE A 112 24.50 -16.80 -6.59
N LYS A 113 24.07 -17.66 -5.68
CA LYS A 113 24.83 -18.84 -5.27
C LYS A 113 24.84 -19.88 -6.38
N LEU A 114 26.03 -20.28 -6.81
CA LEU A 114 26.21 -21.36 -7.78
C LEU A 114 26.80 -22.59 -7.09
N SER A 115 26.16 -23.75 -7.26
CA SER A 115 26.73 -25.02 -6.79
C SER A 115 28.06 -25.30 -7.49
N ASN A 116 29.03 -25.85 -6.76
CA ASN A 116 30.33 -26.26 -7.30
C ASN A 116 30.22 -27.36 -8.37
N GLU A 117 29.07 -28.03 -8.48
CA GLU A 117 28.80 -29.03 -9.52
C GLU A 117 28.42 -28.44 -10.88
N ILE A 118 28.08 -27.14 -10.94
CA ILE A 118 27.66 -26.48 -12.17
C ILE A 118 28.87 -25.85 -12.85
N LYS A 119 29.19 -26.31 -14.06
CA LYS A 119 30.21 -25.66 -14.89
C LYS A 119 29.61 -24.46 -15.61
N LYS A 120 30.02 -23.24 -15.21
CA LYS A 120 29.73 -22.00 -15.91
C LYS A 120 30.54 -21.91 -17.21
N ILE A 121 29.87 -21.51 -18.30
CA ILE A 121 30.48 -21.28 -19.61
C ILE A 121 30.01 -19.92 -20.13
N ALA A 122 30.94 -19.06 -20.53
CA ALA A 122 30.61 -17.86 -21.27
C ALA A 122 30.69 -18.17 -22.79
N PRO A 123 29.63 -17.93 -23.58
CA PRO A 123 29.62 -18.27 -25.01
C PRO A 123 30.78 -17.67 -25.81
N GLN A 124 31.20 -16.44 -25.46
CA GLN A 124 32.27 -15.70 -26.11
C GLN A 124 33.67 -16.30 -25.93
N ASP A 125 33.88 -17.11 -24.89
CA ASP A 125 35.20 -17.67 -24.55
C ASP A 125 35.49 -18.98 -25.32
N LEU A 126 34.56 -19.45 -26.16
CA LEU A 126 34.70 -20.71 -26.87
C LEU A 126 35.56 -20.58 -28.14
N HIS A 127 36.73 -21.22 -28.13
CA HIS A 127 37.64 -21.28 -29.26
C HIS A 127 37.26 -22.39 -30.26
N PRO A 128 37.57 -22.22 -31.57
CA PRO A 128 37.38 -23.27 -32.55
C PRO A 128 38.34 -24.43 -32.27
N ASN A 129 37.80 -25.63 -32.04
CA ASN A 129 38.55 -26.87 -32.00
C ASN A 129 38.15 -27.77 -33.16
N ALA A 130 39.02 -28.72 -33.52
CA ALA A 130 38.81 -29.69 -34.59
C ALA A 130 37.45 -30.40 -34.47
N GLU A 131 36.83 -30.63 -35.62
CA GLU A 131 35.53 -31.29 -35.77
C GLU A 131 35.48 -32.59 -34.95
N SER A 132 34.46 -32.73 -34.12
CA SER A 132 34.10 -34.03 -33.56
C SER A 132 32.97 -34.62 -34.40
N ASP A 133 33.02 -35.91 -34.70
CA ASP A 133 31.96 -36.68 -35.40
C ASP A 133 30.65 -36.82 -34.56
N PHE A 134 30.36 -35.87 -33.67
CA PHE A 134 29.15 -35.90 -32.85
C PHE A 134 27.94 -35.43 -33.66
N GLN A 135 27.22 -36.39 -34.24
CA GLN A 135 25.96 -36.19 -34.95
C GLN A 135 24.83 -36.88 -34.17
N PRO A 136 24.14 -36.16 -33.25
CA PRO A 136 23.01 -36.75 -32.52
C PRO A 136 21.85 -37.04 -33.47
N SER A 137 21.11 -38.12 -33.22
CA SER A 137 19.85 -38.38 -33.92
C SER A 137 18.75 -37.49 -33.35
N TYR A 138 18.05 -36.77 -34.23
CA TYR A 138 16.97 -35.84 -33.88
C TYR A 138 15.60 -36.50 -34.06
N PHE A 139 14.72 -36.35 -33.08
CA PHE A 139 13.33 -36.81 -33.13
C PHE A 139 12.38 -35.67 -32.72
N GLY A 140 11.19 -35.63 -33.33
CA GLY A 140 10.21 -34.58 -33.03
C GLY A 140 9.75 -34.55 -31.56
N HIS A 141 9.73 -35.69 -30.89
CA HIS A 141 9.35 -35.80 -29.48
C HIS A 141 10.48 -35.43 -28.52
N ASP A 142 11.66 -35.05 -29.01
CA ASP A 142 12.74 -34.55 -28.14
C ASP A 142 12.35 -33.20 -27.53
N LEU A 143 12.78 -32.96 -26.29
CA LEU A 143 12.60 -31.69 -25.60
C LEU A 143 13.40 -30.58 -26.29
N ALA A 144 12.72 -29.52 -26.71
CA ALA A 144 13.33 -28.34 -27.31
C ALA A 144 13.72 -27.31 -26.23
N TYR A 145 12.78 -26.99 -25.35
CA TYR A 145 12.99 -25.97 -24.34
C TYR A 145 12.14 -26.17 -23.09
N VAL A 146 12.54 -25.47 -22.03
CA VAL A 146 11.76 -25.32 -20.80
C VAL A 146 11.54 -23.84 -20.55
N MET A 147 10.30 -23.44 -20.29
CA MET A 147 9.95 -22.06 -19.90
C MET A 147 9.30 -22.09 -18.53
N TYR A 148 9.73 -21.20 -17.63
CA TYR A 148 9.16 -21.11 -16.29
C TYR A 148 7.99 -20.13 -16.25
N THR A 149 6.87 -20.59 -15.71
CA THR A 149 5.69 -19.76 -15.43
C THR A 149 5.54 -19.53 -13.92
N SER A 150 4.77 -18.51 -13.54
CA SER A 150 4.36 -18.27 -12.15
C SER A 150 3.49 -19.44 -11.66
N GLY A 151 3.60 -19.80 -10.38
CA GLY A 151 2.86 -20.94 -9.82
C GLY A 151 1.91 -20.57 -8.69
N SER A 152 0.69 -21.11 -8.78
CA SER A 152 -0.37 -21.00 -7.77
C SER A 152 0.01 -21.32 -6.30
N THR A 153 1.08 -22.06 -6.05
CA THR A 153 1.60 -22.38 -4.70
C THR A 153 2.74 -21.45 -4.25
N GLY A 154 3.01 -20.39 -5.01
CA GLY A 154 4.12 -19.45 -4.81
C GLY A 154 5.47 -19.90 -5.35
N LYS A 155 5.59 -21.13 -5.88
CA LYS A 155 6.81 -21.63 -6.53
C LYS A 155 6.65 -21.67 -8.05
N PRO A 156 7.63 -21.18 -8.83
CA PRO A 156 7.53 -21.16 -10.29
C PRO A 156 7.64 -22.57 -10.87
N LYS A 157 7.03 -22.80 -12.04
CA LYS A 157 6.84 -24.13 -12.64
C LYS A 157 7.46 -24.18 -14.04
N GLY A 158 8.31 -25.16 -14.32
CA GLY A 158 8.91 -25.34 -15.65
C GLY A 158 7.99 -26.12 -16.60
N VAL A 159 7.60 -25.54 -17.73
CA VAL A 159 6.81 -26.21 -18.78
C VAL A 159 7.75 -26.87 -19.79
N LEU A 160 7.56 -28.17 -20.04
CA LEU A 160 8.40 -28.99 -20.91
C LEU A 160 7.85 -29.00 -22.35
N ILE A 161 8.52 -28.36 -23.31
CA ILE A 161 8.07 -28.27 -24.70
C ILE A 161 8.95 -29.07 -25.66
N GLU A 162 8.29 -29.86 -26.52
CA GLU A 162 8.93 -30.72 -27.51
C GLU A 162 9.15 -29.99 -28.84
N HIS A 163 10.13 -30.46 -29.62
CA HIS A 163 10.44 -29.90 -30.93
C HIS A 163 9.25 -29.90 -31.88
N GLN A 164 8.48 -31.00 -31.93
CA GLN A 164 7.33 -31.13 -32.80
C GLN A 164 6.24 -30.10 -32.46
N SER A 165 5.99 -29.84 -31.18
CA SER A 165 4.99 -28.86 -30.74
C SER A 165 5.35 -27.44 -31.19
N MET A 166 6.62 -27.05 -31.02
CA MET A 166 7.14 -25.77 -31.52
C MET A 166 7.09 -25.67 -33.05
N MET A 167 7.57 -26.71 -33.76
CA MET A 167 7.64 -26.72 -35.22
C MET A 167 6.24 -26.77 -35.88
N ASN A 168 5.26 -27.38 -35.21
CA ASN A 168 3.86 -27.37 -35.64
C ASN A 168 3.34 -25.94 -35.74
N LEU A 169 3.52 -25.14 -34.68
CA LEU A 169 3.10 -23.75 -34.68
C LEU A 169 3.85 -22.92 -35.73
N PHE A 170 5.18 -23.06 -35.81
CA PHE A 170 5.97 -22.33 -36.81
C PHE A 170 5.46 -22.59 -38.22
N SER A 171 5.23 -23.86 -38.56
CA SER A 171 4.69 -24.23 -39.87
C SER A 171 3.29 -23.64 -40.10
N SER A 172 2.42 -23.70 -39.10
CA SER A 172 1.07 -23.13 -39.18
C SER A 172 1.10 -21.61 -39.41
N LEU A 173 1.97 -20.87 -38.70
CA LEU A 173 2.08 -19.42 -38.86
C LEU A 173 2.71 -19.04 -40.20
N ILE A 174 3.74 -19.76 -40.64
CA ILE A 174 4.37 -19.53 -41.94
C ILE A 174 3.34 -19.66 -43.07
N GLU A 175 2.50 -20.69 -43.01
CA GLU A 175 1.43 -20.91 -43.99
C GLU A 175 0.30 -19.87 -43.85
N THR A 176 -0.18 -19.62 -42.63
CA THR A 176 -1.33 -18.73 -42.39
C THR A 176 -1.04 -17.27 -42.70
N LEU A 177 0.22 -16.84 -42.55
CA LEU A 177 0.64 -15.45 -42.76
C LEU A 177 1.40 -15.25 -44.07
N ASP A 178 1.46 -16.28 -44.93
CA ASP A 178 2.19 -16.30 -46.20
C ASP A 178 3.64 -15.81 -46.07
N LEU A 179 4.36 -16.30 -45.06
CA LEU A 179 5.72 -15.86 -44.76
C LEU A 179 6.74 -16.49 -45.72
N THR A 180 7.71 -15.70 -46.17
CA THR A 180 8.75 -16.14 -47.12
C THR A 180 10.15 -15.97 -46.54
N GLU A 181 11.19 -16.41 -47.25
CA GLU A 181 12.55 -16.12 -46.82
C GLU A 181 12.84 -14.61 -46.76
N ASN A 182 12.08 -13.75 -47.44
CA ASN A 182 12.35 -12.31 -47.51
C ASN A 182 11.86 -11.53 -46.27
N GLU A 183 11.31 -12.21 -45.27
CA GLU A 183 10.85 -11.56 -44.06
C GLU A 183 12.01 -10.99 -43.22
N LEU A 184 11.72 -9.87 -42.57
CA LEU A 184 12.50 -9.22 -41.53
C LEU A 184 11.65 -9.09 -40.27
N PHE A 185 12.01 -9.84 -39.24
CA PHE A 185 11.32 -9.92 -37.96
C PHE A 185 11.94 -8.94 -36.97
N LEU A 186 11.12 -8.18 -36.25
CA LEU A 186 11.58 -7.41 -35.10
C LEU A 186 11.46 -8.27 -33.83
N ALA A 187 12.59 -8.62 -33.23
CA ALA A 187 12.63 -9.39 -31.99
C ALA A 187 12.82 -8.47 -30.79
N LEU A 188 11.76 -8.23 -30.03
CA LEU A 188 11.72 -7.34 -28.86
C LEU A 188 11.14 -7.99 -27.60
N THR A 189 10.38 -9.09 -27.74
CA THR A 189 9.78 -9.78 -26.60
C THR A 189 10.87 -10.37 -25.71
N ASP A 190 10.70 -10.26 -24.38
CA ASP A 190 11.63 -10.83 -23.41
C ASP A 190 11.81 -12.33 -23.66
N TYR A 191 13.07 -12.79 -23.69
CA TYR A 191 13.38 -14.14 -24.15
C TYR A 191 13.05 -15.24 -23.12
N THR A 192 12.62 -14.86 -21.91
CA THR A 192 12.04 -15.78 -20.91
C THR A 192 10.56 -16.05 -21.14
N PHE A 193 9.98 -15.43 -22.17
CA PHE A 193 8.62 -15.67 -22.63
C PHE A 193 8.68 -16.56 -23.86
N ASP A 194 7.83 -17.58 -23.89
CA ASP A 194 7.79 -18.55 -24.98
C ASP A 194 7.51 -17.90 -26.34
N ILE A 195 6.62 -16.92 -26.40
CA ILE A 195 6.26 -16.24 -27.66
C ILE A 195 7.46 -15.51 -28.31
N SER A 196 8.54 -15.25 -27.57
CA SER A 196 9.78 -14.71 -28.14
C SER A 196 10.44 -15.68 -29.13
N LEU A 197 10.18 -16.99 -29.03
CA LEU A 197 10.78 -17.99 -29.92
C LEU A 197 10.24 -17.88 -31.35
N ILE A 198 9.05 -17.31 -31.54
CA ILE A 198 8.52 -16.92 -32.86
C ILE A 198 9.39 -15.83 -33.49
N GLU A 199 9.93 -14.91 -32.68
CA GLU A 199 10.78 -13.82 -33.15
C GLU A 199 12.24 -14.27 -33.30
N LEU A 200 12.71 -15.19 -32.46
CA LEU A 200 14.12 -15.57 -32.35
C LEU A 200 14.49 -16.81 -33.19
N LEU A 201 13.60 -17.81 -33.26
CA LEU A 201 13.92 -19.12 -33.87
C LEU A 201 13.12 -19.38 -35.15
N MET A 202 11.83 -19.04 -35.22
CA MET A 202 11.03 -19.27 -36.43
C MET A 202 11.68 -18.73 -37.70
N PRO A 203 12.23 -17.49 -37.76
CA PRO A 203 12.83 -16.93 -38.96
C PRO A 203 13.99 -17.78 -39.50
N LEU A 204 14.72 -18.43 -38.58
CA LEU A 204 15.87 -19.29 -38.90
C LEU A 204 15.48 -20.60 -39.60
N THR A 205 14.21 -21.00 -39.51
CA THR A 205 13.70 -22.21 -40.18
C THR A 205 13.33 -22.01 -41.64
N LEU A 206 13.05 -20.76 -42.07
CA LEU A 206 12.68 -20.40 -43.45
C LEU A 206 13.68 -19.46 -44.13
N ALA A 207 14.91 -19.35 -43.61
CA ALA A 207 15.96 -18.48 -44.14
C ALA A 207 15.63 -16.96 -44.11
N ALA A 208 14.79 -16.51 -43.18
CA ALA A 208 14.46 -15.10 -42.94
C ALA A 208 15.44 -14.42 -41.97
N SER A 209 15.28 -13.12 -41.74
CA SER A 209 16.19 -12.31 -40.92
C SER A 209 15.56 -11.84 -39.61
N VAL A 210 16.36 -11.78 -38.54
CA VAL A 210 15.98 -11.24 -37.22
C VAL A 210 16.68 -9.91 -36.97
N VAL A 211 15.92 -8.86 -36.68
CA VAL A 211 16.42 -7.61 -36.07
C VAL A 211 16.25 -7.73 -34.56
N LEU A 212 17.34 -8.01 -33.86
CA LEU A 212 17.34 -8.18 -32.42
C LEU A 212 17.51 -6.82 -31.73
N THR A 213 16.55 -6.43 -30.91
CA THR A 213 16.65 -5.19 -30.12
C THR A 213 17.48 -5.39 -28.85
N GLU A 214 18.03 -4.30 -28.30
CA GLU A 214 18.59 -4.34 -26.95
C GLU A 214 17.51 -4.56 -25.87
N HIS A 215 17.95 -4.94 -24.65
CA HIS A 215 17.06 -5.18 -23.52
C HIS A 215 16.28 -3.90 -23.13
N GLY A 216 15.00 -4.04 -22.82
CA GLY A 216 14.13 -2.95 -22.36
C GLY A 216 13.43 -2.15 -23.45
N VAL A 217 13.79 -2.34 -24.74
CA VAL A 217 13.16 -1.62 -25.87
C VAL A 217 11.64 -1.83 -25.93
N VAL A 218 11.13 -2.99 -25.51
CA VAL A 218 9.68 -3.29 -25.44
C VAL A 218 8.86 -2.26 -24.65
N ALA A 219 9.48 -1.57 -23.68
CA ALA A 219 8.82 -0.54 -22.88
C ALA A 219 9.03 0.90 -23.41
N ASP A 220 9.79 1.08 -24.49
CA ASP A 220 10.16 2.38 -25.06
C ASP A 220 9.60 2.54 -26.49
N GLY A 221 8.43 3.18 -26.57
CA GLY A 221 7.75 3.41 -27.85
C GLY A 221 8.56 4.24 -28.85
N ASN A 222 9.45 5.14 -28.39
CA ASN A 222 10.28 5.95 -29.27
C ASN A 222 11.36 5.10 -29.93
N LYS A 223 12.00 4.22 -29.17
CA LYS A 223 12.99 3.28 -29.71
C LYS A 223 12.37 2.25 -30.65
N ILE A 224 11.21 1.68 -30.30
CA ILE A 224 10.51 0.76 -31.21
C ILE A 224 10.21 1.45 -32.54
N ARG A 225 9.68 2.69 -32.50
CA ARG A 225 9.43 3.49 -33.70
C ARG A 225 10.72 3.75 -34.50
N GLN A 226 11.84 4.01 -33.84
CA GLN A 226 13.13 4.17 -34.52
C GLN A 226 13.54 2.89 -35.27
N TYR A 227 13.40 1.71 -34.66
CA TYR A 227 13.65 0.43 -35.33
C TYR A 227 12.74 0.24 -36.54
N LEU A 228 11.44 0.50 -36.39
CA LEU A 228 10.44 0.39 -37.48
C LEU A 228 10.68 1.39 -38.62
N ASN A 229 11.31 2.53 -38.37
CA ASN A 229 11.67 3.51 -39.40
C ASN A 229 13.02 3.23 -40.05
N THR A 230 13.93 2.56 -39.34
CA THR A 230 15.29 2.27 -39.82
C THR A 230 15.33 0.98 -40.63
N PHE A 231 14.54 0.00 -40.22
CA PHE A 231 14.42 -1.31 -40.87
C PHE A 231 13.03 -1.44 -41.48
N ASP A 232 12.95 -2.01 -42.68
CA ASP A 232 11.68 -2.38 -43.33
C ASP A 232 11.10 -3.64 -42.65
N ILE A 233 10.68 -3.50 -41.39
CA ILE A 233 10.16 -4.59 -40.57
C ILE A 233 8.85 -5.11 -41.17
N SER A 234 8.88 -6.38 -41.58
CA SER A 234 7.75 -7.08 -42.20
C SER A 234 6.87 -7.83 -41.20
N PHE A 235 7.39 -8.16 -40.01
CA PHE A 235 6.68 -8.90 -38.98
C PHE A 235 7.03 -8.34 -37.61
N MET A 236 5.98 -8.06 -36.83
CA MET A 236 6.11 -7.69 -35.43
C MET A 236 4.97 -8.31 -34.64
N GLN A 237 5.32 -8.91 -33.51
CA GLN A 237 4.38 -9.37 -32.50
C GLN A 237 4.57 -8.53 -31.25
N ALA A 238 3.47 -8.18 -30.60
CA ALA A 238 3.53 -7.61 -29.27
C ALA A 238 2.21 -7.78 -28.51
N THR A 239 2.24 -7.48 -27.22
CA THR A 239 1.03 -7.45 -26.39
C THR A 239 0.25 -6.15 -26.61
N PRO A 240 -1.07 -6.12 -26.32
CA PRO A 240 -1.88 -4.91 -26.42
C PRO A 240 -1.22 -3.65 -25.81
N LEU A 241 -0.59 -3.79 -24.63
CA LEU A 241 0.11 -2.70 -23.96
C LEU A 241 1.25 -2.10 -24.81
N THR A 242 2.05 -2.95 -25.46
CA THR A 242 3.18 -2.48 -26.28
C THR A 242 2.67 -1.72 -27.51
N TRP A 243 1.60 -2.19 -28.13
CA TRP A 243 0.93 -1.50 -29.25
C TRP A 243 0.37 -0.13 -28.82
N GLU A 244 -0.21 -0.05 -27.62
CA GLU A 244 -0.67 1.23 -27.06
C GLU A 244 0.48 2.21 -26.79
N ILE A 245 1.59 1.73 -26.21
CA ILE A 245 2.81 2.53 -26.00
C ILE A 245 3.30 3.09 -27.34
N LEU A 246 3.33 2.25 -28.37
CA LEU A 246 3.80 2.62 -29.70
C LEU A 246 2.88 3.68 -30.36
N LEU A 247 1.56 3.49 -30.30
CA LEU A 247 0.56 4.46 -30.79
C LEU A 247 0.65 5.80 -30.06
N LYS A 248 0.80 5.79 -28.72
CA LYS A 248 0.97 7.01 -27.91
C LYS A 248 2.24 7.79 -28.28
N ASN A 249 3.27 7.09 -28.74
CA ASN A 249 4.51 7.69 -29.23
C ASN A 249 4.46 8.01 -30.75
N GLY A 250 3.27 8.17 -31.31
CA GLY A 250 3.06 8.72 -32.66
C GLY A 250 3.44 7.78 -33.81
N TRP A 251 3.57 6.47 -33.55
CA TRP A 251 3.64 5.51 -34.64
C TRP A 251 2.27 5.34 -35.31
N MET A 252 2.27 5.10 -36.62
CA MET A 252 1.07 4.81 -37.38
C MET A 252 1.25 3.52 -38.17
N ASN A 253 0.23 2.67 -38.18
CA ASN A 253 0.21 1.46 -38.99
C ASN A 253 0.35 1.84 -40.48
N ASN A 254 1.31 1.25 -41.18
CA ASN A 254 1.54 1.50 -42.62
C ASN A 254 0.83 0.48 -43.53
N GLY A 255 0.24 -0.58 -42.96
CA GLY A 255 -0.39 -1.67 -43.70
C GLY A 255 0.57 -2.71 -44.27
N LEU A 256 1.88 -2.52 -44.12
CA LEU A 256 2.92 -3.39 -44.69
C LEU A 256 3.43 -4.43 -43.70
N THR A 257 3.57 -4.06 -42.42
CA THR A 257 4.02 -4.96 -41.36
C THR A 257 2.89 -5.88 -40.93
N ARG A 258 3.13 -7.20 -40.86
CA ARG A 258 2.20 -8.15 -40.22
C ARG A 258 2.24 -7.97 -38.71
N ILE A 259 1.10 -7.61 -38.12
CA ILE A 259 0.94 -7.27 -36.71
C ILE A 259 0.24 -8.42 -36.00
N LEU A 260 0.96 -9.10 -35.11
CA LEU A 260 0.36 -10.05 -34.18
C LEU A 260 0.13 -9.40 -32.82
N VAL A 261 -1.09 -9.53 -32.32
CA VAL A 261 -1.51 -9.01 -31.02
C VAL A 261 -1.95 -10.19 -30.15
N GLY A 262 -1.29 -10.40 -29.01
CA GLY A 262 -1.57 -11.54 -28.16
C GLY A 262 -1.08 -11.40 -26.72
N GLY A 263 -1.33 -12.42 -25.91
CA GLY A 263 -0.91 -12.47 -24.50
C GLY A 263 -1.88 -11.81 -23.51
N GLU A 264 -2.72 -10.87 -23.97
CA GLU A 264 -3.83 -10.28 -23.19
C GLU A 264 -5.13 -10.19 -24.01
N LYS A 265 -6.24 -9.82 -23.34
CA LYS A 265 -7.52 -9.51 -24.01
C LYS A 265 -7.29 -8.35 -25.00
N PHE A 266 -7.41 -8.63 -26.30
CA PHE A 266 -7.33 -7.61 -27.34
C PHE A 266 -8.68 -6.90 -27.48
N LYS A 267 -8.77 -5.66 -27.00
CA LYS A 267 -10.01 -4.86 -27.02
C LYS A 267 -10.29 -4.31 -28.42
N THR A 268 -11.56 -4.28 -28.82
CA THR A 268 -11.99 -3.75 -30.12
C THR A 268 -11.60 -2.27 -30.30
N SER A 269 -11.58 -1.49 -29.21
CA SER A 269 -11.14 -0.09 -29.24
C SER A 269 -9.66 0.08 -29.59
N LEU A 270 -8.78 -0.84 -29.18
CA LEU A 270 -7.38 -0.83 -29.59
C LEU A 270 -7.22 -1.26 -31.04
N ALA A 271 -7.96 -2.28 -31.48
CA ALA A 271 -7.96 -2.72 -32.87
C ALA A 271 -8.33 -1.57 -33.83
N ALA A 272 -9.34 -0.77 -33.49
CA ALA A 272 -9.71 0.43 -34.24
C ALA A 272 -8.57 1.46 -34.31
N LYS A 273 -7.86 1.73 -33.21
CA LYS A 273 -6.70 2.63 -33.19
C LYS A 273 -5.53 2.11 -34.04
N LEU A 274 -5.36 0.79 -34.11
CA LEU A 274 -4.37 0.15 -34.97
C LEU A 274 -4.77 0.12 -36.45
N GLN A 275 -5.96 0.61 -36.81
CA GLN A 275 -6.46 0.67 -38.19
C GLN A 275 -6.57 -0.73 -38.81
N TYR A 276 -7.27 -1.64 -38.12
CA TYR A 276 -7.43 -3.04 -38.54
C TYR A 276 -7.99 -3.21 -39.97
N GLU A 277 -8.71 -2.20 -40.49
CA GLU A 277 -9.19 -2.14 -41.87
C GLU A 277 -8.08 -2.27 -42.93
N LYS A 278 -6.81 -2.09 -42.53
CA LYS A 278 -5.63 -2.34 -43.38
C LYS A 278 -5.36 -3.83 -43.63
N GLY A 279 -6.05 -4.73 -42.93
CA GLY A 279 -5.99 -6.17 -43.17
C GLY A 279 -4.66 -6.84 -42.79
N ASN A 280 -3.82 -6.16 -42.01
CA ASN A 280 -2.50 -6.64 -41.58
C ASN A 280 -2.42 -6.96 -40.07
N ILE A 281 -3.55 -7.25 -39.43
CA ILE A 281 -3.62 -7.48 -37.98
C ILE A 281 -4.22 -8.85 -37.69
N TRP A 282 -3.58 -9.59 -36.78
CA TRP A 282 -4.05 -10.87 -36.27
C TRP A 282 -4.12 -10.86 -34.74
N ASN A 283 -5.23 -11.35 -34.20
CA ASN A 283 -5.32 -11.72 -32.79
C ASN A 283 -4.78 -13.14 -32.64
N VAL A 284 -3.93 -13.37 -31.64
CA VAL A 284 -3.37 -14.70 -31.36
C VAL A 284 -3.55 -15.04 -29.88
N TYR A 285 -3.90 -16.29 -29.63
CA TYR A 285 -4.17 -16.79 -28.28
C TYR A 285 -3.58 -18.17 -28.06
N GLY A 286 -3.00 -18.39 -26.89
CA GLY A 286 -2.52 -19.69 -26.44
C GLY A 286 -1.81 -19.59 -25.09
N PRO A 287 -1.87 -20.65 -24.26
CA PRO A 287 -1.00 -20.83 -23.10
C PRO A 287 0.37 -21.40 -23.45
N THR A 288 1.34 -21.19 -22.55
CA THR A 288 2.67 -21.81 -22.64
C THR A 288 2.60 -23.32 -22.68
N GLU A 289 1.66 -23.92 -21.96
CA GLU A 289 1.40 -25.36 -21.94
C GLU A 289 0.88 -25.95 -23.26
N THR A 290 0.55 -25.11 -24.26
CA THR A 290 0.17 -25.54 -25.60
C THR A 290 1.05 -24.93 -26.69
N SER A 291 2.29 -24.57 -26.31
CA SER A 291 3.34 -24.06 -27.19
C SER A 291 3.01 -22.72 -27.84
N MET A 292 3.06 -21.64 -27.06
CA MET A 292 2.85 -20.25 -27.52
C MET A 292 1.41 -19.98 -27.97
N TRP A 293 1.08 -20.16 -29.25
CA TRP A 293 -0.24 -19.85 -29.82
C TRP A 293 -0.97 -21.12 -30.27
N SER A 294 -2.27 -21.17 -30.01
CA SER A 294 -3.16 -22.27 -30.35
C SER A 294 -4.36 -21.84 -31.19
N MET A 295 -4.67 -20.54 -31.20
CA MET A 295 -5.73 -19.96 -32.01
C MET A 295 -5.27 -18.66 -32.65
N ILE A 296 -5.80 -18.36 -33.84
CA ILE A 296 -5.50 -17.17 -34.61
C ILE A 296 -6.75 -16.62 -35.30
N TYR A 297 -6.92 -15.30 -35.27
CA TYR A 297 -7.99 -14.59 -35.95
C TYR A 297 -7.43 -13.49 -36.83
N HIS A 298 -7.80 -13.47 -38.11
CA HIS A 298 -7.45 -12.38 -39.03
C HIS A 298 -8.48 -11.25 -38.93
N LEU A 299 -8.06 -10.06 -38.52
CA LEU A 299 -8.95 -8.91 -38.41
C LEU A 299 -9.07 -8.23 -39.76
N ASN A 300 -10.11 -8.58 -40.52
CA ASN A 300 -10.41 -7.99 -41.82
C ASN A 300 -11.87 -7.52 -41.96
N SER A 301 -12.67 -7.68 -40.91
CA SER A 301 -14.11 -7.40 -40.89
C SER A 301 -14.47 -6.60 -39.63
N PRO A 302 -15.57 -5.80 -39.66
CA PRO A 302 -16.03 -5.07 -38.50
C PRO A 302 -16.32 -5.99 -37.30
N ILE A 303 -15.86 -5.59 -36.12
CA ILE A 303 -16.03 -6.35 -34.87
C ILE A 303 -17.22 -5.78 -34.10
N SER A 304 -18.22 -6.62 -33.83
CA SER A 304 -19.44 -6.27 -33.08
C SER A 304 -19.33 -6.52 -31.57
N THR A 305 -18.29 -7.25 -31.14
CA THR A 305 -18.03 -7.62 -29.75
C THR A 305 -17.11 -6.62 -29.04
N GLU A 306 -17.11 -6.64 -27.70
CA GLU A 306 -16.24 -5.76 -26.89
C GLU A 306 -14.74 -6.07 -27.07
N SER A 307 -14.40 -7.34 -27.31
CA SER A 307 -13.06 -7.81 -27.62
C SER A 307 -13.02 -8.55 -28.95
N VAL A 308 -11.84 -8.54 -29.56
CA VAL A 308 -11.55 -9.27 -30.78
C VAL A 308 -11.71 -10.78 -30.53
N PRO A 309 -12.44 -11.52 -31.39
CA PRO A 309 -12.54 -12.98 -31.30
C PRO A 309 -11.18 -13.68 -31.30
N LEU A 310 -11.12 -14.87 -30.67
CA LEU A 310 -9.91 -15.69 -30.63
C LEU A 310 -9.60 -16.37 -31.98
N GLY A 311 -10.64 -16.54 -32.80
CA GLY A 311 -10.55 -17.11 -34.15
C GLY A 311 -10.53 -18.63 -34.17
N GLU A 312 -9.82 -19.17 -35.15
CA GLU A 312 -9.78 -20.60 -35.45
C GLU A 312 -8.54 -21.26 -34.83
N PRO A 313 -8.59 -22.57 -34.52
CA PRO A 313 -7.42 -23.30 -34.08
C PRO A 313 -6.32 -23.29 -35.15
N VAL A 314 -5.05 -23.17 -34.71
CA VAL A 314 -3.90 -23.38 -35.59
C VAL A 314 -3.80 -24.85 -36.03
N ALA A 315 -2.96 -25.15 -37.02
CA ALA A 315 -2.83 -26.51 -37.56
C ALA A 315 -2.61 -27.55 -36.45
N ASN A 316 -3.25 -28.71 -36.60
CA ASN A 316 -3.15 -29.86 -35.69
C ASN A 316 -3.50 -29.53 -34.22
N THR A 317 -4.41 -28.59 -34.01
CA THR A 317 -4.95 -28.21 -32.68
C THR A 317 -6.43 -28.53 -32.61
N SER A 318 -6.86 -29.12 -31.51
CA SER A 318 -8.26 -29.41 -31.21
C SER A 318 -8.75 -28.57 -30.04
N LEU A 319 -10.02 -28.17 -30.06
CA LEU A 319 -10.64 -27.37 -29.01
C LEU A 319 -11.81 -28.16 -28.41
N LYS A 320 -11.92 -28.17 -27.08
CA LYS A 320 -13.04 -28.74 -26.35
C LYS A 320 -13.61 -27.70 -25.38
N LEU A 321 -14.88 -27.35 -25.56
CA LEU A 321 -15.61 -26.44 -24.68
C LEU A 321 -16.31 -27.25 -23.58
N VAL A 322 -16.04 -26.94 -22.32
CA VAL A 322 -16.61 -27.64 -21.16
C VAL A 322 -17.47 -26.67 -20.36
N TYR A 323 -18.78 -26.89 -20.37
CA TYR A 323 -19.76 -26.05 -19.68
C TYR A 323 -19.98 -26.50 -18.24
N GLU A 324 -20.14 -25.55 -17.32
CA GLU A 324 -20.55 -25.84 -15.94
C GLU A 324 -22.07 -25.83 -15.79
N GLU A 325 -22.55 -26.65 -14.85
CA GLU A 325 -23.98 -26.77 -14.55
C GLU A 325 -24.51 -25.44 -13.98
N GLY A 326 -25.48 -24.82 -14.66
CA GLY A 326 -26.05 -23.52 -14.28
C GLY A 326 -25.50 -22.31 -15.04
N HIS A 327 -24.46 -22.47 -15.86
CA HIS A 327 -23.87 -21.40 -16.69
C HIS A 327 -23.75 -21.84 -18.16
N PRO A 328 -24.87 -21.96 -18.90
CA PRO A 328 -24.87 -22.54 -20.25
C PRO A 328 -24.18 -21.67 -21.32
N GLU A 329 -23.89 -20.40 -21.03
CA GLU A 329 -23.28 -19.46 -22.00
C GLU A 329 -21.75 -19.32 -21.84
N GLU A 330 -21.18 -19.90 -20.77
CA GLU A 330 -19.76 -19.83 -20.43
C GLU A 330 -19.14 -21.23 -20.40
N ALA A 331 -18.08 -21.44 -21.18
CA ALA A 331 -17.34 -22.70 -21.22
C ALA A 331 -15.88 -22.52 -20.81
N GLU A 332 -15.34 -23.49 -20.09
CA GLU A 332 -13.90 -23.63 -19.89
C GLU A 332 -13.27 -24.19 -21.18
N LEU A 333 -12.25 -23.51 -21.71
CA LEU A 333 -11.57 -23.90 -22.94
C LEU A 333 -10.50 -24.96 -22.67
N TYR A 334 -10.60 -26.13 -23.28
CA TYR A 334 -9.56 -27.16 -23.28
C TYR A 334 -8.92 -27.23 -24.67
N ILE A 335 -7.60 -27.39 -24.71
CA ILE A 335 -6.82 -27.38 -25.95
C ILE A 335 -6.05 -28.70 -26.08
N GLY A 336 -6.28 -29.41 -27.18
CA GLY A 336 -5.60 -30.66 -27.53
C GLY A 336 -4.73 -30.52 -28.79
N GLY A 337 -4.19 -31.65 -29.24
CA GLY A 337 -3.37 -31.73 -30.44
C GLY A 337 -1.85 -31.63 -30.22
N LEU A 338 -1.11 -31.36 -31.29
CA LEU A 338 0.37 -31.44 -31.28
C LEU A 338 1.05 -30.33 -30.47
N GLY A 339 0.37 -29.21 -30.21
CA GLY A 339 0.89 -28.10 -29.42
C GLY A 339 1.02 -28.41 -27.92
N VAL A 340 0.31 -29.44 -27.41
CA VAL A 340 0.25 -29.73 -25.97
C VAL A 340 1.63 -30.16 -25.44
N ALA A 341 2.15 -29.40 -24.47
CA ALA A 341 3.43 -29.62 -23.79
C ALA A 341 3.55 -31.04 -23.22
N ARG A 342 4.75 -31.54 -22.94
CA ARG A 342 4.95 -32.84 -22.27
C ARG A 342 4.40 -32.85 -20.83
N GLY A 343 4.45 -31.71 -20.15
CA GLY A 343 3.97 -31.54 -18.78
C GLY A 343 4.79 -30.51 -18.00
N TYR A 344 4.72 -30.59 -16.67
CA TYR A 344 5.52 -29.75 -15.78
C TYR A 344 6.73 -30.51 -15.23
N LEU A 345 7.90 -29.86 -15.22
CA LEU A 345 9.15 -30.38 -14.67
C LEU A 345 8.98 -30.73 -13.18
N ASN A 346 9.33 -31.96 -12.80
CA ASN A 346 9.28 -32.48 -11.42
C ASN A 346 7.91 -32.33 -10.71
N ALA A 347 6.80 -32.19 -11.45
CA ALA A 347 5.47 -31.95 -10.90
C ALA A 347 4.42 -32.89 -11.53
N GLU A 348 4.57 -34.20 -11.31
CA GLU A 348 3.74 -35.23 -11.93
C GLU A 348 2.24 -35.13 -11.56
N GLU A 349 1.93 -34.85 -10.29
CA GLU A 349 0.54 -34.75 -9.85
C GLU A 349 -0.17 -33.56 -10.49
N LEU A 350 0.50 -32.39 -10.54
CA LEU A 350 -0.02 -31.23 -11.25
C LEU A 350 -0.15 -31.51 -12.75
N THR A 351 0.80 -32.25 -13.32
CA THR A 351 0.74 -32.65 -14.73
C THR A 351 -0.50 -33.51 -14.99
N ARG A 352 -0.78 -34.53 -14.18
CA ARG A 352 -1.97 -35.38 -14.32
C ARG A 352 -3.29 -34.62 -14.18
N THR A 353 -3.33 -33.59 -13.35
CA THR A 353 -4.56 -32.81 -13.12
C THR A 353 -4.83 -31.77 -14.21
N LYS A 354 -3.79 -31.23 -14.85
CA LYS A 354 -3.89 -30.20 -15.90
C LYS A 354 -3.84 -30.74 -17.32
N PHE A 355 -3.12 -31.84 -17.56
CA PHE A 355 -3.00 -32.51 -18.85
C PHE A 355 -3.77 -33.83 -18.81
N ILE A 356 -5.02 -33.77 -19.22
CA ILE A 356 -5.96 -34.89 -19.15
C ILE A 356 -6.06 -35.62 -20.49
N GLN A 357 -6.46 -36.88 -20.47
CA GLN A 357 -6.91 -37.58 -21.67
C GLN A 357 -8.42 -37.42 -21.85
N ASP A 358 -8.88 -37.50 -23.09
CA ASP A 358 -10.30 -37.64 -23.38
C ASP A 358 -10.84 -39.02 -22.96
N ASP A 359 -12.17 -39.17 -22.94
CA ASP A 359 -12.83 -40.39 -22.44
C ASP A 359 -12.49 -41.63 -23.29
N ALA A 360 -12.15 -41.42 -24.56
CA ALA A 360 -11.70 -42.47 -25.48
C ALA A 360 -10.19 -42.80 -25.34
N GLY A 361 -9.42 -41.99 -24.60
CA GLY A 361 -7.98 -42.12 -24.43
C GLY A 361 -7.17 -41.86 -25.70
N GLN A 362 -7.77 -41.23 -26.71
CA GLN A 362 -7.18 -40.99 -28.03
C GLN A 362 -6.44 -39.66 -28.11
N GLU A 363 -6.84 -38.66 -27.32
CA GLU A 363 -6.28 -37.32 -27.39
C GLU A 363 -6.02 -36.76 -25.99
N ARG A 364 -4.97 -35.94 -25.90
CA ARG A 364 -4.53 -35.29 -24.66
C ARG A 364 -4.85 -33.81 -24.73
N PHE A 365 -5.52 -33.31 -23.70
CA PHE A 365 -5.98 -31.93 -23.57
C PHE A 365 -5.30 -31.24 -22.39
N TYR A 366 -4.93 -29.98 -22.58
CA TYR A 366 -4.58 -29.06 -21.50
C TYR A 366 -5.80 -28.28 -21.04
N LYS A 367 -6.05 -28.27 -19.73
CA LYS A 367 -7.11 -27.47 -19.08
C LYS A 367 -6.62 -26.05 -18.85
N THR A 368 -7.06 -25.10 -19.68
CA THR A 368 -6.52 -23.73 -19.67
C THR A 368 -6.96 -22.90 -18.44
N GLY A 369 -8.14 -23.19 -17.89
CA GLY A 369 -8.83 -22.34 -16.91
C GLY A 369 -9.37 -21.02 -17.46
N ASP A 370 -9.23 -20.79 -18.78
CA ASP A 370 -9.80 -19.62 -19.46
C ASP A 370 -11.28 -19.90 -19.81
N LEU A 371 -12.12 -18.91 -19.53
CA LEU A 371 -13.55 -18.92 -19.84
C LEU A 371 -13.80 -18.23 -21.17
N VAL A 372 -14.59 -18.88 -22.01
CA VAL A 372 -14.97 -18.39 -23.34
C VAL A 372 -16.48 -18.50 -23.55
N THR A 373 -17.00 -17.65 -24.43
CA THR A 373 -18.37 -17.75 -24.96
C THR A 373 -18.31 -17.94 -26.47
N GLN A 374 -19.35 -18.53 -27.03
CA GLN A 374 -19.50 -18.70 -28.47
C GLN A 374 -20.56 -17.74 -28.98
N ALA A 375 -20.20 -16.89 -29.93
CA ALA A 375 -21.13 -15.97 -30.59
C ALA A 375 -22.06 -16.71 -31.57
N GLU A 376 -23.12 -16.04 -32.04
CA GLU A 376 -24.12 -16.63 -32.95
C GLU A 376 -23.50 -17.13 -34.28
N ASP A 377 -22.41 -16.51 -34.72
CA ASP A 377 -21.66 -16.90 -35.92
C ASP A 377 -20.67 -18.06 -35.68
N GLY A 378 -20.63 -18.60 -34.46
CA GLY A 378 -19.76 -19.69 -34.05
C GLY A 378 -18.38 -19.24 -33.54
N THR A 379 -18.06 -17.95 -33.60
CA THR A 379 -16.75 -17.43 -33.15
C THR A 379 -16.58 -17.49 -31.63
N ILE A 380 -15.37 -17.81 -31.18
CA ILE A 380 -15.05 -17.94 -29.76
C ILE A 380 -14.50 -16.62 -29.23
N CYS A 381 -15.13 -16.08 -28.19
CA CYS A 381 -14.73 -14.85 -27.53
C CYS A 381 -14.24 -15.13 -26.10
N TYR A 382 -13.12 -14.53 -25.73
CA TYR A 382 -12.57 -14.63 -24.38
C TYR A 382 -13.37 -13.78 -23.38
N ILE A 383 -13.84 -14.40 -22.30
CA ILE A 383 -14.58 -13.72 -21.22
C ILE A 383 -13.63 -13.34 -20.09
N GLY A 384 -12.82 -14.29 -19.64
CA GLY A 384 -12.03 -14.15 -18.42
C GLY A 384 -11.42 -15.46 -17.97
N ARG A 385 -11.14 -15.57 -16.68
CA ARG A 385 -10.59 -16.77 -16.06
C ARG A 385 -11.53 -17.31 -14.98
N LYS A 386 -11.48 -18.62 -14.81
CA LYS A 386 -12.17 -19.34 -13.73
C LYS A 386 -11.43 -19.22 -12.39
N ASP A 387 -10.12 -19.00 -12.43
CA ASP A 387 -9.25 -18.84 -11.25
C ASP A 387 -8.82 -17.38 -11.04
N ASP A 388 -8.05 -17.15 -9.97
CA ASP A 388 -7.54 -15.83 -9.56
C ASP A 388 -6.29 -15.38 -10.34
N GLN A 389 -5.91 -16.05 -11.43
CA GLN A 389 -4.74 -15.65 -12.22
C GLN A 389 -4.96 -14.30 -12.89
N LEU A 390 -3.93 -13.46 -12.81
CA LEU A 390 -3.93 -12.09 -13.31
C LEU A 390 -3.11 -12.01 -14.62
N LYS A 391 -3.53 -11.16 -15.57
CA LYS A 391 -2.74 -10.82 -16.77
C LYS A 391 -2.34 -9.34 -16.74
N PHE A 392 -1.05 -9.08 -16.56
CA PHE A 392 -0.48 -7.73 -16.46
C PHE A 392 0.77 -7.60 -17.35
N GLY A 393 0.80 -6.59 -18.21
CA GLY A 393 1.96 -6.30 -19.07
C GLY A 393 2.29 -7.40 -20.09
N GLY A 394 1.33 -8.23 -20.45
CA GLY A 394 1.51 -9.39 -21.33
C GLY A 394 1.70 -10.70 -20.60
N ILE A 395 1.74 -10.66 -19.26
CA ILE A 395 2.31 -11.73 -18.46
C ILE A 395 1.29 -12.32 -17.51
N ARG A 396 1.30 -13.65 -17.39
CA ARG A 396 0.54 -14.39 -16.40
C ARG A 396 1.19 -14.26 -15.03
N ILE A 397 0.44 -13.72 -14.09
CA ILE A 397 0.85 -13.48 -12.70
C ILE A 397 -0.09 -14.28 -11.80
N GLU A 398 0.50 -15.03 -10.88
CA GLU A 398 -0.22 -15.68 -9.80
C GLU A 398 -0.25 -14.70 -8.61
N ALA A 399 -1.43 -14.14 -8.30
CA ALA A 399 -1.58 -13.23 -7.16
C ALA A 399 -1.02 -13.86 -5.87
N GLY A 400 -1.25 -15.16 -5.69
CA GLY A 400 -0.77 -15.94 -4.55
C GLY A 400 0.76 -15.96 -4.37
N GLU A 401 1.57 -15.85 -5.43
CA GLU A 401 3.04 -15.75 -5.31
C GLU A 401 3.45 -14.44 -4.64
N ILE A 402 2.75 -13.36 -4.97
CA ILE A 402 2.98 -12.03 -4.40
C ILE A 402 2.40 -11.97 -2.99
N GLU A 403 1.17 -12.43 -2.81
CA GLU A 403 0.48 -12.47 -1.52
C GLU A 403 1.30 -13.26 -0.49
N ALA A 404 1.75 -14.47 -0.83
CA ALA A 404 2.59 -15.28 0.05
C ALA A 404 3.96 -14.64 0.34
N SER A 405 4.52 -13.88 -0.60
CA SER A 405 5.75 -13.13 -0.37
C SER A 405 5.51 -11.97 0.61
N ILE A 406 4.41 -11.23 0.47
CA ILE A 406 4.02 -10.17 1.40
C ILE A 406 3.74 -10.73 2.79
N GLU A 407 3.04 -11.87 2.88
CA GLU A 407 2.68 -12.55 4.14
C GLU A 407 3.86 -13.19 4.87
N GLN A 408 5.06 -13.23 4.28
CA GLN A 408 6.28 -13.63 5.00
C GLN A 408 6.82 -12.53 5.93
N GLU A 409 6.38 -11.29 5.76
CA GLU A 409 6.68 -10.22 6.72
C GLU A 409 5.96 -10.47 8.04
N ILE A 410 6.69 -10.41 9.15
CA ILE A 410 6.20 -10.88 10.46
C ILE A 410 4.99 -10.10 10.99
N PHE A 411 4.86 -8.85 10.57
CA PHE A 411 3.76 -7.96 10.95
C PHE A 411 2.60 -7.99 9.96
N VAL A 412 2.60 -8.87 8.95
CA VAL A 412 1.49 -9.00 8.00
C VAL A 412 0.60 -10.18 8.40
N LYS A 413 -0.70 -9.94 8.58
CA LYS A 413 -1.70 -11.01 8.79
C LYS A 413 -2.15 -11.64 7.50
N LYS A 414 -2.37 -10.81 6.48
CA LYS A 414 -2.98 -11.22 5.21
C LYS A 414 -2.70 -10.22 4.11
N ALA A 415 -2.50 -10.71 2.89
CA ALA A 415 -2.41 -9.89 1.70
C ALA A 415 -3.40 -10.34 0.61
N VAL A 416 -3.87 -9.40 -0.19
CA VAL A 416 -4.67 -9.67 -1.40
C VAL A 416 -4.18 -8.78 -2.52
N VAL A 417 -3.82 -9.37 -3.66
CA VAL A 417 -3.35 -8.63 -4.83
C VAL A 417 -4.42 -8.57 -5.91
N LYS A 418 -4.62 -7.38 -6.47
CA LYS A 418 -5.66 -7.12 -7.47
C LYS A 418 -5.16 -6.18 -8.57
N ILE A 419 -5.59 -6.45 -9.80
CA ILE A 419 -5.44 -5.49 -10.92
C ILE A 419 -6.63 -4.54 -10.93
N HIS A 420 -6.32 -3.25 -11.09
CA HIS A 420 -7.29 -2.19 -11.36
C HIS A 420 -7.09 -1.66 -12.76
N GLU A 421 -8.17 -1.60 -13.54
CA GLU A 421 -8.17 -0.97 -14.86
C GLU A 421 -8.55 0.51 -14.72
N HIS A 422 -7.81 1.39 -15.39
CA HIS A 422 -8.09 2.83 -15.48
C HIS A 422 -8.79 3.19 -16.80
N HIS A 423 -9.43 4.36 -16.85
CA HIS A 423 -10.17 4.83 -18.04
C HIS A 423 -9.30 4.91 -19.32
N ASP A 424 -7.99 5.12 -19.18
CA ASP A 424 -7.02 5.20 -20.28
C ASP A 424 -6.33 3.87 -20.62
N TYR A 425 -6.95 2.74 -20.27
CA TYR A 425 -6.50 1.37 -20.56
C TYR A 425 -5.23 0.93 -19.81
N TYR A 426 -4.69 1.79 -18.94
CA TYR A 426 -3.61 1.42 -18.04
C TYR A 426 -4.13 0.46 -16.96
N LYS A 427 -3.36 -0.59 -16.66
CA LYS A 427 -3.61 -1.48 -15.53
C LYS A 427 -2.66 -1.10 -14.40
N THR A 428 -3.13 -1.16 -13.16
CA THR A 428 -2.28 -1.05 -11.97
C THR A 428 -2.45 -2.27 -11.08
N LEU A 429 -1.34 -2.84 -10.62
CA LEU A 429 -1.32 -3.90 -9.64
C LEU A 429 -1.24 -3.30 -8.23
N ALA A 430 -2.23 -3.60 -7.40
CA ALA A 430 -2.32 -3.12 -6.02
C ALA A 430 -2.31 -4.29 -5.04
N ALA A 431 -1.61 -4.12 -3.92
CA ALA A 431 -1.62 -5.03 -2.78
C ALA A 431 -2.42 -4.41 -1.64
N TYR A 432 -3.44 -5.12 -1.18
CA TYR A 432 -4.19 -4.84 0.02
C TYR A 432 -3.59 -5.66 1.15
N VAL A 433 -3.23 -5.04 2.26
CA VAL A 433 -2.45 -5.67 3.34
C VAL A 433 -3.11 -5.41 4.68
N GLU A 434 -3.42 -6.48 5.40
CA GLU A 434 -3.82 -6.42 6.81
C GLU A 434 -2.57 -6.62 7.67
N ILE A 435 -2.36 -5.70 8.62
CA ILE A 435 -1.19 -5.69 9.51
C ILE A 435 -1.59 -6.21 10.89
N ASP A 436 -0.71 -7.00 11.48
CA ASP A 436 -0.78 -7.39 12.87
C ASP A 436 -0.15 -6.32 13.75
N GLU A 437 -0.97 -5.39 14.25
CA GLU A 437 -0.50 -4.31 15.12
C GLU A 437 0.12 -4.83 16.42
N GLU A 438 -0.42 -5.89 17.01
CA GLU A 438 0.11 -6.46 18.26
C GLU A 438 1.53 -7.01 18.02
N LEU A 439 1.75 -7.74 16.93
CA LEU A 439 3.09 -8.19 16.54
C LEU A 439 4.01 -7.03 16.14
N LEU A 440 3.50 -6.05 15.37
CA LEU A 440 4.26 -4.89 14.92
C LEU A 440 4.83 -4.09 16.10
N PHE A 441 3.99 -3.76 17.08
CA PHE A 441 4.41 -2.95 18.23
C PHE A 441 5.06 -3.77 19.35
N SER A 442 4.92 -5.10 19.39
CA SER A 442 5.64 -5.94 20.36
C SER A 442 7.07 -6.25 19.94
N GLN A 443 7.32 -6.53 18.65
CA GLN A 443 8.65 -6.92 18.15
C GLN A 443 9.43 -5.74 17.55
N GLY A 444 8.75 -4.77 16.94
CA GLY A 444 9.35 -3.57 16.34
C GLY A 444 9.50 -2.38 17.29
N SER A 445 9.14 -2.54 18.58
CA SER A 445 8.94 -1.42 19.51
C SER A 445 10.12 -0.46 19.59
N HIS A 446 11.36 -0.99 19.55
CA HIS A 446 12.58 -0.19 19.70
C HIS A 446 12.86 0.70 18.48
N ILE A 447 12.76 0.14 17.27
CA ILE A 447 12.97 0.88 16.01
C ILE A 447 11.87 1.93 15.84
N ILE A 448 10.62 1.55 16.11
CA ILE A 448 9.47 2.45 16.04
C ILE A 448 9.59 3.58 17.08
N SER A 449 10.09 3.30 18.30
CA SER A 449 10.18 4.31 19.37
C SER A 449 11.34 5.30 19.24
N GLU A 450 12.50 4.86 18.74
CA GLU A 450 13.68 5.75 18.63
C GLU A 450 13.48 6.78 17.51
N ASP A 451 13.02 6.33 16.34
CA ASP A 451 12.83 7.21 15.18
C ASP A 451 11.68 8.20 15.39
N SER A 452 10.57 7.76 15.99
CA SER A 452 9.42 8.65 16.27
C SER A 452 9.75 9.75 17.30
N SER A 453 10.49 9.44 18.37
CA SER A 453 10.83 10.42 19.41
C SER A 453 11.76 11.52 18.89
N SER A 454 12.81 11.14 18.14
CA SER A 454 13.73 12.11 17.50
C SER A 454 13.01 12.97 16.46
N TYR A 455 12.01 12.41 15.78
CA TYR A 455 11.24 13.13 14.78
C TYR A 455 10.26 14.14 15.41
N MET A 456 9.57 13.76 16.48
CA MET A 456 8.68 14.67 17.21
C MET A 456 9.45 15.86 17.80
N GLU A 457 10.64 15.64 18.35
CA GLU A 457 11.53 16.70 18.83
C GLU A 457 11.79 17.75 17.73
N LYS A 458 12.14 17.32 16.51
CA LYS A 458 12.36 18.21 15.36
C LYS A 458 11.12 19.00 14.98
N ILE A 459 9.94 18.35 14.97
CA ILE A 459 8.68 19.04 14.68
C ILE A 459 8.43 20.14 15.71
N TYR A 460 8.51 19.81 17.01
CA TYR A 460 8.23 20.78 18.07
C TYR A 460 9.26 21.91 18.11
N ASP A 461 10.53 21.62 17.90
CA ASP A 461 11.55 22.66 17.80
C ASP A 461 11.28 23.63 16.65
N GLU A 462 10.79 23.15 15.51
CA GLU A 462 10.35 24.01 14.41
C GLU A 462 9.13 24.86 14.80
N VAL A 463 8.09 24.22 15.37
CA VAL A 463 6.84 24.88 15.81
C VAL A 463 7.15 26.03 16.78
N TYR A 464 7.88 25.73 17.85
CA TYR A 464 8.10 26.69 18.94
C TYR A 464 9.14 27.76 18.62
N ARG A 465 9.92 27.63 17.54
CA ARG A 465 10.79 28.71 17.05
C ARG A 465 9.99 29.99 16.76
N HIS A 466 8.73 29.83 16.36
CA HIS A 466 7.82 30.92 16.00
C HIS A 466 6.84 31.30 17.11
N ALA A 467 6.97 30.77 18.32
CA ALA A 467 6.00 30.99 19.40
C ALA A 467 5.70 32.47 19.68
N LYS A 468 6.70 33.36 19.55
CA LYS A 468 6.54 34.82 19.76
C LYS A 468 5.57 35.48 18.78
N GLU A 469 5.37 34.93 17.59
CA GLU A 469 4.46 35.48 16.58
C GLU A 469 2.98 35.30 16.97
N PHE A 470 2.70 34.43 17.94
CA PHE A 470 1.34 34.05 18.36
C PHE A 470 0.99 34.57 19.77
N GLU A 471 1.71 35.57 20.28
CA GLU A 471 1.47 36.17 21.61
C GLU A 471 0.27 37.12 21.67
N GLU A 472 -0.42 37.36 20.55
CA GLU A 472 -1.56 38.28 20.50
C GLU A 472 -2.82 37.64 21.12
N GLY A 473 -3.13 38.00 22.37
CA GLY A 473 -4.41 37.66 23.01
C GLY A 473 -4.30 37.19 24.46
N ALA A 474 -5.30 36.43 24.91
CA ALA A 474 -5.37 35.90 26.28
C ALA A 474 -4.50 34.65 26.51
N ILE A 475 -4.15 33.93 25.44
CA ILE A 475 -3.34 32.71 25.44
C ILE A 475 -2.60 32.58 24.11
N ASN A 476 -1.40 32.00 24.12
CA ASN A 476 -0.62 31.78 22.91
C ASN A 476 -1.16 30.56 22.13
N THR A 477 -1.53 30.76 20.87
CA THR A 477 -2.17 29.76 20.01
C THR A 477 -1.19 29.02 19.08
N CYS A 478 0.12 29.21 19.27
CA CYS A 478 1.17 28.54 18.49
C CYS A 478 0.97 27.01 18.49
N GLY A 479 0.97 26.42 17.29
CA GLY A 479 0.82 24.98 17.09
C GLY A 479 -0.63 24.45 17.15
N TRP A 480 -1.64 25.32 17.37
CA TRP A 480 -3.04 24.91 17.46
C TRP A 480 -3.85 25.32 16.23
N GLN A 481 -4.33 24.33 15.47
CA GLN A 481 -5.26 24.54 14.36
C GLN A 481 -6.48 23.63 14.48
N ASN A 482 -7.63 24.15 14.07
CA ASN A 482 -8.90 23.43 14.10
C ASN A 482 -8.98 22.45 12.92
N SER A 483 -9.01 21.15 13.22
CA SER A 483 -8.99 20.07 12.23
C SER A 483 -10.20 20.04 11.28
N PHE A 484 -11.28 20.77 11.57
CA PHE A 484 -12.47 20.82 10.71
C PHE A 484 -12.42 21.92 9.65
N ASN A 485 -11.60 22.96 9.85
CA ASN A 485 -11.58 24.13 8.96
C ASN A 485 -10.17 24.64 8.62
N GLY A 486 -9.12 24.08 9.23
CA GLY A 486 -7.73 24.42 8.98
C GLY A 486 -7.23 25.72 9.60
N LYS A 487 -8.09 26.48 10.28
CA LYS A 487 -7.74 27.80 10.83
C LYS A 487 -7.10 27.65 12.20
N THR A 488 -6.19 28.57 12.53
CA THR A 488 -5.67 28.72 13.89
C THR A 488 -6.81 28.97 14.87
N PHE A 489 -6.77 28.31 16.02
CA PHE A 489 -7.74 28.53 17.09
C PHE A 489 -7.74 29.99 17.56
N MET A 490 -8.91 30.52 17.90
CA MET A 490 -9.00 31.81 18.58
C MET A 490 -8.56 31.65 20.04
N GLY A 491 -7.91 32.66 20.62
CA GLY A 491 -7.40 32.58 21.99
C GLY A 491 -8.48 32.26 23.03
N GLU A 492 -9.68 32.83 22.91
CA GLU A 492 -10.81 32.56 23.81
C GLU A 492 -11.31 31.11 23.71
N GLU A 493 -11.35 30.58 22.48
CA GLU A 493 -11.77 29.22 22.20
C GLU A 493 -10.80 28.19 22.80
N LEU A 494 -9.49 28.45 22.63
CA LEU A 494 -8.45 27.61 23.21
C LEU A 494 -8.44 27.72 24.74
N LEU A 495 -8.66 28.92 25.29
CA LEU A 495 -8.75 29.15 26.73
C LEU A 495 -9.88 28.35 27.39
N GLU A 496 -11.06 28.29 26.75
CA GLU A 496 -12.21 27.51 27.24
C GLU A 496 -11.84 26.03 27.45
N SER A 497 -11.04 25.45 26.54
CA SER A 497 -10.63 24.04 26.61
C SER A 497 -9.79 23.70 27.85
N TYR A 498 -9.22 24.70 28.54
CA TYR A 498 -8.43 24.51 29.76
C TYR A 498 -9.25 24.66 31.06
N THR A 499 -10.53 25.03 30.99
CA THR A 499 -11.33 25.40 32.17
C THR A 499 -11.32 24.31 33.24
N ASN A 500 -11.68 23.08 32.86
CA ASN A 500 -11.75 21.95 33.79
C ASN A 500 -10.39 21.65 34.45
N ILE A 501 -9.32 21.54 33.65
CA ILE A 501 -8.01 21.20 34.21
C ILE A 501 -7.43 22.31 35.08
N ARG A 502 -7.67 23.59 34.75
CA ARG A 502 -7.28 24.73 35.61
C ARG A 502 -7.98 24.65 36.97
N GLU A 503 -9.27 24.34 37.00
CA GLU A 503 -10.00 24.14 38.26
C GLU A 503 -9.39 23.00 39.10
N TYR A 504 -9.02 21.88 38.47
CA TYR A 504 -8.38 20.76 39.17
C TYR A 504 -6.99 21.11 39.70
N ILE A 505 -6.19 21.86 38.94
CA ILE A 505 -4.87 22.34 39.39
C ILE A 505 -5.04 23.25 40.60
N GLN A 506 -5.97 24.21 40.56
CA GLN A 506 -6.23 25.14 41.67
C GLN A 506 -6.71 24.44 42.95
N GLN A 507 -7.40 23.30 42.82
CA GLN A 507 -7.86 22.50 43.95
C GLN A 507 -6.79 21.54 44.50
N SER A 508 -5.64 21.41 43.83
CA SER A 508 -4.58 20.44 44.16
C SER A 508 -3.55 21.00 45.15
N ASP A 509 -2.74 20.12 45.72
CA ASP A 509 -1.56 20.51 46.51
C ASP A 509 -0.42 20.93 45.57
N LEU A 510 -0.13 22.23 45.53
CA LEU A 510 0.91 22.82 44.67
C LEU A 510 2.26 23.02 45.41
N SER A 511 2.53 22.24 46.46
CA SER A 511 3.82 22.26 47.17
C SER A 511 4.99 21.82 46.28
N HIS A 512 4.82 20.80 45.44
CA HIS A 512 5.80 20.43 44.43
C HIS A 512 5.12 19.91 43.17
N VAL A 513 5.11 20.75 42.13
CA VAL A 513 4.46 20.46 40.85
C VAL A 513 5.47 19.93 39.84
N LEU A 514 5.11 18.89 39.12
CA LEU A 514 5.76 18.49 37.87
C LEU A 514 4.79 18.76 36.72
N GLU A 515 5.17 19.59 35.76
CA GLU A 515 4.43 19.74 34.50
C GLU A 515 5.27 19.16 33.37
N VAL A 516 4.66 18.26 32.61
CA VAL A 516 5.29 17.58 31.46
C VAL A 516 4.66 18.13 30.19
N GLY A 517 5.51 18.63 29.28
CA GLY A 517 5.12 19.32 28.05
C GLY A 517 4.61 20.73 28.35
N CYS A 518 5.51 21.68 28.59
CA CYS A 518 5.13 23.04 28.95
C CYS A 518 4.58 23.84 27.75
N GLY A 519 4.96 23.46 26.52
CA GLY A 519 4.56 24.15 25.30
C GLY A 519 4.80 25.66 25.38
N THR A 520 3.73 26.45 25.32
CA THR A 520 3.78 27.93 25.42
C THR A 520 3.63 28.47 26.84
N GLY A 521 3.60 27.62 27.87
CA GLY A 521 3.54 28.02 29.28
C GLY A 521 2.16 28.44 29.77
N SER A 522 1.11 28.16 29.01
CA SER A 522 -0.25 28.66 29.28
C SER A 522 -0.83 28.22 30.62
N LEU A 523 -0.65 26.96 31.03
CA LEU A 523 -1.09 26.47 32.34
C LEU A 523 -0.15 26.93 33.45
N LEU A 524 1.17 26.82 33.22
CA LEU A 524 2.20 27.27 34.14
C LEU A 524 1.92 28.67 34.70
N LEU A 525 1.66 29.64 33.82
CA LEU A 525 1.48 31.03 34.22
C LEU A 525 0.28 31.24 35.16
N ASP A 526 -0.75 30.41 35.08
CA ASP A 526 -1.94 30.52 35.93
C ASP A 526 -1.66 30.06 37.37
N TYR A 527 -0.97 28.92 37.55
CA TYR A 527 -0.79 28.29 38.87
C TYR A 527 0.55 28.63 39.55
N LEU A 528 1.52 29.14 38.80
CA LEU A 528 2.87 29.48 39.29
C LEU A 528 2.88 30.46 40.49
N PRO A 529 1.97 31.46 40.59
CA PRO A 529 1.92 32.32 41.78
C PRO A 529 1.72 31.51 43.08
N ASP A 530 0.85 30.50 43.04
CA ASP A 530 0.45 29.68 44.20
C ASP A 530 1.37 28.48 44.45
N ALA A 531 2.11 28.03 43.43
CA ALA A 531 3.06 26.94 43.57
C ALA A 531 4.29 27.30 44.43
N GLN A 532 4.79 26.34 45.22
CA GLN A 532 6.03 26.52 45.99
C GLN A 532 7.27 26.16 45.17
N GLN A 533 7.21 25.03 44.44
CA GLN A 533 8.26 24.55 43.55
C GLN A 533 7.64 23.90 42.32
N VAL A 534 8.19 24.19 41.14
CA VAL A 534 7.75 23.63 39.85
C VAL A 534 8.94 23.03 39.13
N THR A 535 8.79 21.79 38.66
CA THR A 535 9.69 21.17 37.69
C THR A 535 8.95 21.11 36.36
N LEU A 536 9.52 21.72 35.31
CA LEU A 536 9.02 21.67 33.95
C LEU A 536 9.90 20.73 33.14
N VAL A 537 9.28 19.72 32.54
CA VAL A 537 9.91 18.76 31.62
C VAL A 537 9.38 19.03 30.22
N GLU A 538 10.28 19.21 29.25
CA GLU A 538 9.93 19.50 27.87
C GLU A 538 10.97 18.89 26.92
N ILE A 539 10.55 18.42 25.75
CA ILE A 539 11.44 17.83 24.74
C ILE A 539 12.02 18.87 23.78
N SER A 540 11.41 20.04 23.66
CA SER A 540 11.87 21.13 22.82
C SER A 540 12.67 22.18 23.61
N GLN A 541 13.89 22.44 23.17
CA GLN A 541 14.70 23.52 23.76
C GLN A 541 14.10 24.90 23.47
N ASN A 542 13.51 25.07 22.28
CA ASN A 542 12.85 26.32 21.88
C ASN A 542 11.64 26.63 22.77
N ALA A 543 10.83 25.62 23.13
CA ALA A 543 9.72 25.79 24.08
C ALA A 543 10.23 26.22 25.47
N ILE A 544 11.26 25.56 25.98
CA ILE A 544 11.88 25.92 27.27
C ILE A 544 12.36 27.37 27.25
N ASP A 545 13.06 27.79 26.20
CA ASP A 545 13.61 29.15 26.11
C ASP A 545 12.51 30.20 25.95
N TYR A 546 11.44 29.87 25.22
CA TYR A 546 10.23 30.68 25.14
C TYR A 546 9.57 30.86 26.51
N VAL A 547 9.27 29.76 27.22
CA VAL A 547 8.61 29.82 28.54
C VAL A 547 9.48 30.56 29.55
N LYS A 548 10.80 30.36 29.56
CA LYS A 548 11.74 31.14 30.39
C LYS A 548 11.65 32.64 30.13
N SER A 549 11.33 33.06 28.91
CA SER A 549 11.25 34.48 28.54
C SER A 549 9.98 35.17 29.03
N ILE A 550 8.87 34.42 29.19
CA ILE A 550 7.57 34.93 29.64
C ILE A 550 7.33 34.75 31.15
N VAL A 551 8.04 33.83 31.81
CA VAL A 551 7.91 33.62 33.26
C VAL A 551 8.36 34.89 34.01
N PRO A 552 7.53 35.44 34.93
CA PRO A 552 7.90 36.61 35.71
C PRO A 552 9.20 36.39 36.52
N LYS A 553 10.13 37.34 36.46
CA LYS A 553 11.42 37.27 37.19
C LYS A 553 11.26 36.97 38.68
N ALA A 554 10.16 37.45 39.29
CA ALA A 554 9.83 37.20 40.69
C ALA A 554 9.58 35.72 41.01
N HIS A 555 9.13 34.92 40.04
CA HIS A 555 8.78 33.51 40.21
C HIS A 555 9.79 32.54 39.58
N LEU A 556 10.72 33.03 38.76
CA LEU A 556 11.69 32.20 38.04
C LEU A 556 12.51 31.26 38.96
N HIS A 557 12.83 31.69 40.19
CA HIS A 557 13.56 30.88 41.17
C HIS A 557 12.77 29.65 41.68
N LYS A 558 11.44 29.63 41.49
CA LYS A 558 10.58 28.49 41.83
C LYS A 558 10.59 27.39 40.76
N VAL A 559 11.09 27.69 39.56
CA VAL A 559 10.94 26.85 38.36
C VAL A 559 12.27 26.20 37.98
N SER A 560 12.28 24.88 37.89
CA SER A 560 13.38 24.09 37.32
C SER A 560 13.00 23.58 35.94
N PHE A 561 13.83 23.85 34.93
CA PHE A 561 13.59 23.41 33.55
C PHE A 561 14.48 22.21 33.22
N LYS A 562 13.89 21.15 32.66
CA LYS A 562 14.56 19.93 32.20
C LYS A 562 14.22 19.67 30.74
N LEU A 563 15.27 19.56 29.91
CA LEU A 563 15.14 19.08 28.53
C LEU A 563 15.15 17.55 28.55
N GLU A 564 13.98 16.95 28.64
CA GLU A 564 13.83 15.51 28.88
C GLU A 564 12.46 15.01 28.40
N SER A 565 12.35 13.74 28.02
CA SER A 565 11.08 13.12 27.63
C SER A 565 10.36 12.51 28.82
N ILE A 566 9.04 12.46 28.76
CA ILE A 566 8.16 11.85 29.77
C ILE A 566 8.53 10.39 30.11
N ILE A 567 9.13 9.66 29.15
CA ILE A 567 9.57 8.27 29.34
C ILE A 567 10.76 8.14 30.31
N ASN A 568 11.52 9.22 30.54
CA ASN A 568 12.75 9.23 31.33
C ASN A 568 12.56 9.74 32.77
N ILE A 569 11.32 9.97 33.20
CA ILE A 569 11.02 10.39 34.57
C ILE A 569 11.25 9.18 35.49
N HIS A 570 12.10 9.33 36.51
CA HIS A 570 12.53 8.22 37.37
C HIS A 570 12.48 8.55 38.87
N GLU A 571 12.08 9.77 39.22
CA GLU A 571 11.89 10.21 40.60
C GLU A 571 10.81 9.39 41.30
N LEU A 572 10.93 9.25 42.63
CA LEU A 572 10.01 8.47 43.46
C LEU A 572 9.43 9.35 44.56
N ASN A 573 8.10 9.39 44.68
CA ASN A 573 7.36 10.10 45.73
C ASN A 573 7.81 11.57 45.93
N GLN A 574 8.05 12.29 44.83
CA GLN A 574 8.62 13.63 44.86
C GLN A 574 7.56 14.73 44.70
N TYR A 575 6.56 14.51 43.85
CA TYR A 575 5.63 15.55 43.40
C TYR A 575 4.26 15.39 44.06
N SER A 576 3.68 16.48 44.56
CA SER A 576 2.32 16.51 45.13
C SER A 576 1.26 16.60 44.05
N CYS A 577 1.59 17.23 42.92
CA CYS A 577 0.75 17.35 41.74
C CYS A 577 1.62 17.10 40.50
N ILE A 578 1.18 16.22 39.60
CA ILE A 578 1.78 16.04 38.28
C ILE A 578 0.75 16.42 37.22
N ILE A 579 1.14 17.24 36.25
CA ILE A 579 0.29 17.73 35.17
C ILE A 579 0.86 17.20 33.85
N VAL A 580 0.02 16.51 33.09
CA VAL A 580 0.31 15.99 31.74
C VAL A 580 -0.86 16.38 30.84
N ASN A 581 -0.86 17.61 30.34
CA ASN A 581 -1.96 18.12 29.53
C ASN A 581 -1.60 18.17 28.06
N SER A 582 -2.39 17.49 27.21
CA SER A 582 -2.18 17.44 25.76
C SER A 582 -0.80 16.90 25.35
N VAL A 583 -0.33 15.85 26.03
CA VAL A 583 0.97 15.19 25.76
C VAL A 583 0.81 13.71 25.41
N VAL A 584 -0.07 13.00 26.12
CA VAL A 584 -0.18 11.53 26.02
C VAL A 584 -0.50 11.04 24.61
N GLN A 585 -1.21 11.85 23.83
CA GLN A 585 -1.57 11.54 22.44
C GLN A 585 -0.37 11.45 21.49
N TYR A 586 0.76 12.08 21.83
CA TYR A 586 1.95 12.18 20.98
C TYR A 586 3.01 11.13 21.30
N LEU A 587 2.73 10.22 22.24
CA LEU A 587 3.61 9.10 22.52
C LEU A 587 3.60 8.09 21.37
N PRO A 588 4.73 7.40 21.14
CA PRO A 588 4.92 6.65 19.90
C PRO A 588 4.14 5.33 19.83
N ASN A 589 3.67 4.83 20.98
CA ASN A 589 2.83 3.64 21.09
C ASN A 589 2.26 3.48 22.50
N ILE A 590 1.28 2.59 22.67
CA ILE A 590 0.63 2.29 23.95
C ILE A 590 1.61 1.73 24.99
N LYS A 591 2.63 0.97 24.57
CA LYS A 591 3.68 0.49 25.49
C LYS A 591 4.42 1.65 26.15
N SER A 592 4.83 2.65 25.37
CA SER A 592 5.52 3.84 25.86
C SER A 592 4.63 4.69 26.77
N LEU A 593 3.33 4.78 26.47
CA LEU A 593 2.33 5.37 27.36
C LEU A 593 2.26 4.65 28.70
N MET A 594 2.15 3.32 28.68
CA MET A 594 2.06 2.51 29.90
C MET A 594 3.32 2.61 30.77
N ASP A 595 4.49 2.61 30.13
CA ASP A 595 5.76 2.78 30.83
C ASP A 595 5.88 4.19 31.44
N SER A 596 5.47 5.23 30.71
CA SER A 596 5.42 6.61 31.20
C SER A 596 4.47 6.76 32.39
N LEU A 597 3.22 6.30 32.26
CA LEU A 597 2.23 6.35 33.34
C LEU A 597 2.71 5.62 34.58
N ARG A 598 3.35 4.45 34.42
CA ARG A 598 3.95 3.72 35.54
C ARG A 598 4.97 4.56 36.29
N GLN A 599 5.82 5.29 35.59
CA GLN A 599 6.83 6.15 36.22
C GLN A 599 6.22 7.39 36.86
N LEU A 600 5.26 8.04 36.22
CA LEU A 600 4.56 9.18 36.80
C LEU A 600 3.83 8.80 38.08
N ILE A 601 3.12 7.67 38.08
CA ILE A 601 2.45 7.13 39.28
C ILE A 601 3.47 6.89 40.39
N LYS A 602 4.69 6.43 40.08
CA LYS A 602 5.79 6.26 41.06
C LYS A 602 6.31 7.60 41.59
N ALA A 603 6.40 8.61 40.72
CA ALA A 603 6.90 9.93 41.04
C ALA A 603 5.91 10.74 41.91
N THR A 604 4.60 10.46 41.84
CA THR A 604 3.59 11.10 42.68
C THR A 604 3.71 10.67 44.15
N LYS A 605 3.63 11.63 45.06
CA LYS A 605 3.57 11.41 46.51
C LYS A 605 2.27 10.73 46.93
N PRO A 606 2.26 9.93 48.02
CA PRO A 606 1.02 9.50 48.66
C PRO A 606 0.13 10.70 49.01
N GLY A 607 -1.16 10.60 48.68
CA GLY A 607 -2.15 11.68 48.80
C GLY A 607 -2.12 12.70 47.65
N GLY A 608 -1.15 12.62 46.74
CA GLY A 608 -1.01 13.49 45.57
C GLY A 608 -1.91 13.09 44.41
N VAL A 609 -1.83 13.88 43.33
CA VAL A 609 -2.64 13.69 42.12
C VAL A 609 -1.79 13.71 40.85
N LEU A 610 -2.24 12.94 39.85
CA LEU A 610 -1.74 12.99 38.48
C LEU A 610 -2.91 13.40 37.58
N LEU A 611 -2.80 14.59 37.00
CA LEU A 611 -3.78 15.21 36.11
C LEU A 611 -3.36 14.97 34.66
N ILE A 612 -4.19 14.26 33.90
CA ILE A 612 -3.95 13.97 32.49
C ILE A 612 -5.06 14.65 31.70
N GLY A 613 -4.72 15.75 31.03
CA GLY A 613 -5.68 16.58 30.31
C GLY A 613 -5.69 16.35 28.82
N ASP A 614 -6.81 16.70 28.19
CA ASP A 614 -7.00 16.72 26.74
C ASP A 614 -6.85 15.35 26.03
N VAL A 615 -7.30 14.29 26.68
CA VAL A 615 -7.22 12.92 26.15
C VAL A 615 -8.23 12.72 25.02
N ARG A 616 -7.79 12.16 23.88
CA ARG A 616 -8.67 11.87 22.72
C ARG A 616 -9.61 10.70 23.01
N SER A 617 -10.91 10.91 22.78
CA SER A 617 -11.95 9.90 23.03
C SER A 617 -11.99 8.80 21.97
N LEU A 618 -11.86 7.54 22.42
CA LEU A 618 -12.03 6.37 21.56
C LEU A 618 -13.49 6.14 21.17
N GLU A 619 -14.40 6.42 22.10
CA GLU A 619 -15.86 6.32 21.92
C GLU A 619 -16.38 7.16 20.77
N LEU A 620 -15.77 8.32 20.55
CA LEU A 620 -16.21 9.30 19.56
C LEU A 620 -15.28 9.40 18.35
N LEU A 621 -14.24 8.56 18.29
CA LEU A 621 -13.24 8.61 17.22
C LEU A 621 -13.88 8.50 15.84
N GLU A 622 -14.79 7.54 15.65
CA GLU A 622 -15.46 7.33 14.37
C GLU A 622 -16.33 8.53 13.95
N VAL A 623 -17.02 9.16 14.92
CA VAL A 623 -17.83 10.36 14.70
C VAL A 623 -16.92 11.54 14.32
N PHE A 624 -15.84 11.75 15.07
CA PHE A 624 -14.83 12.79 14.79
C PHE A 624 -14.31 12.69 13.35
N LEU A 625 -13.85 11.49 12.96
CA LEU A 625 -13.26 11.24 11.66
C LEU A 625 -14.27 11.40 10.53
N SER A 626 -15.53 11.01 10.76
CA SER A 626 -16.61 11.14 9.78
C SER A 626 -16.98 12.61 9.56
N ILE A 627 -17.12 13.41 10.63
CA ILE A 627 -17.41 14.85 10.53
C ILE A 627 -16.23 15.56 9.85
N LYS A 628 -15.01 15.28 10.30
CA LYS A 628 -13.78 15.78 9.70
C LYS A 628 -13.74 15.49 8.20
N HIS A 629 -13.91 14.25 7.79
CA HIS A 629 -13.93 13.88 6.37
C HIS A 629 -15.01 14.65 5.59
N ALA A 630 -16.21 14.79 6.14
CA ALA A 630 -17.30 15.51 5.48
C ALA A 630 -17.01 17.02 5.32
N CYS A 631 -16.34 17.66 6.28
CA CYS A 631 -15.91 19.06 6.17
C CYS A 631 -14.96 19.29 4.99
N HIS A 632 -14.09 18.32 4.70
CA HIS A 632 -13.05 18.46 3.67
C HIS A 632 -13.44 17.85 2.32
N HIS A 633 -14.55 17.10 2.27
CA HIS A 633 -15.07 16.48 1.05
C HIS A 633 -16.59 16.66 0.91
N PRO A 634 -17.11 17.90 0.89
CA PRO A 634 -18.55 18.16 0.88
C PRO A 634 -19.27 17.62 -0.36
N GLU A 635 -18.56 17.40 -1.46
CA GLU A 635 -19.11 16.92 -2.74
C GLU A 635 -19.14 15.38 -2.86
N LYS A 636 -18.53 14.63 -1.93
CA LYS A 636 -18.47 13.16 -2.00
C LYS A 636 -19.48 12.53 -1.06
N ASN A 637 -20.47 11.82 -1.64
CA ASN A 637 -21.47 11.06 -0.87
C ASN A 637 -20.90 9.80 -0.18
N GLU A 638 -19.76 9.29 -0.64
CA GLU A 638 -19.10 8.13 -0.04
C GLU A 638 -17.90 8.59 0.80
N VAL A 639 -18.10 8.60 2.12
CA VAL A 639 -17.00 8.45 3.08
C VAL A 639 -16.27 7.16 2.70
N CYS A 640 -14.94 7.20 2.63
CA CYS A 640 -14.10 6.04 2.30
C CYS A 640 -14.70 4.74 2.87
N PRO A 641 -14.87 3.66 2.07
CA PRO A 641 -15.55 2.45 2.53
C PRO A 641 -14.96 1.98 3.86
N SER A 642 -15.81 1.58 4.81
CA SER A 642 -15.41 1.24 6.18
C SER A 642 -14.41 0.06 6.30
N HIS A 643 -14.05 -0.58 5.19
CA HIS A 643 -12.99 -1.58 5.10
C HIS A 643 -11.62 -1.02 4.65
N LEU A 644 -11.54 0.22 4.15
CA LEU A 644 -10.34 0.90 3.64
C LEU A 644 -9.87 2.05 4.56
N TYR A 645 -10.14 1.96 5.86
CA TYR A 645 -9.97 3.02 6.86
C TYR A 645 -8.55 3.55 7.12
N TYR A 646 -7.56 3.30 6.25
CA TYR A 646 -6.26 3.95 6.35
C TYR A 646 -6.37 5.49 6.29
N LYS A 647 -7.39 6.04 5.61
CA LYS A 647 -7.69 7.49 5.58
C LYS A 647 -8.24 8.07 6.89
N SER A 648 -8.58 7.23 7.86
CA SER A 648 -9.29 7.63 9.08
C SER A 648 -8.50 7.38 10.35
N ARG A 649 -7.32 6.76 10.28
CA ARG A 649 -6.59 6.53 11.52
C ARG A 649 -5.98 7.82 12.01
N ASP A 650 -6.15 8.07 13.30
CA ASP A 650 -5.55 9.22 13.94
C ASP A 650 -4.04 9.00 14.09
N ALA A 651 -3.27 10.07 13.89
CA ALA A 651 -1.83 10.04 14.15
C ALA A 651 -1.53 10.07 15.66
N GLU A 652 -2.56 10.31 16.47
CA GLU A 652 -2.55 10.38 17.91
C GLU A 652 -2.96 9.06 18.57
N ILE A 653 -2.44 8.79 19.77
CA ILE A 653 -3.01 7.77 20.68
C ILE A 653 -4.43 8.19 21.07
N VAL A 654 -5.36 7.24 21.00
CA VAL A 654 -6.76 7.44 21.38
C VAL A 654 -7.15 6.47 22.48
N LEU A 655 -7.76 6.98 23.55
CA LEU A 655 -8.05 6.22 24.77
C LEU A 655 -9.52 6.33 25.14
N SER A 656 -10.11 5.21 25.54
CA SER A 656 -11.41 5.18 26.23
C SER A 656 -11.21 5.53 27.71
N PRO A 657 -12.16 6.21 28.38
CA PRO A 657 -12.16 6.33 29.84
C PRO A 657 -11.99 4.99 30.57
N LEU A 658 -12.47 3.88 29.98
CA LEU A 658 -12.31 2.53 30.54
C LEU A 658 -10.84 2.10 30.64
N PHE A 659 -9.95 2.66 29.81
CA PHE A 659 -8.50 2.46 29.92
C PHE A 659 -7.98 2.83 31.31
N PHE A 660 -8.41 3.98 31.83
CA PHE A 660 -7.95 4.48 33.13
C PHE A 660 -8.58 3.71 34.31
N TYR A 661 -9.81 3.23 34.16
CA TYR A 661 -10.39 2.32 35.16
C TYR A 661 -9.66 0.98 35.20
N ALA A 662 -9.26 0.43 34.04
CA ALA A 662 -8.40 -0.76 33.99
C ALA A 662 -7.01 -0.48 34.59
N LEU A 663 -6.47 0.72 34.36
CA LEU A 663 -5.19 1.16 34.91
C LEU A 663 -5.19 1.11 36.45
N LYS A 664 -6.30 1.52 37.10
CA LYS A 664 -6.48 1.42 38.56
C LYS A 664 -6.37 -0.02 39.08
N GLU A 665 -6.96 -0.99 38.38
CA GLU A 665 -6.87 -2.40 38.79
C GLU A 665 -5.45 -2.97 38.63
N GLN A 666 -4.67 -2.42 37.69
CA GLN A 666 -3.27 -2.83 37.47
C GLN A 666 -2.29 -2.16 38.44
N PHE A 667 -2.50 -0.88 38.77
CA PHE A 667 -1.61 -0.10 39.62
C PHE A 667 -2.28 0.23 40.96
N LYS A 668 -2.02 -0.62 41.97
CA LYS A 668 -2.60 -0.50 43.33
C LYS A 668 -2.39 0.84 44.05
N ARG A 669 -1.46 1.67 43.58
CA ARG A 669 -1.26 3.02 44.12
C ARG A 669 -2.38 3.99 43.72
N ILE A 670 -3.06 3.74 42.60
CA ILE A 670 -4.21 4.54 42.19
C ILE A 670 -5.38 4.17 43.10
N SER A 671 -5.79 5.08 43.96
CA SER A 671 -6.94 4.86 44.85
C SER A 671 -8.26 5.18 44.17
N TRP A 672 -8.28 6.17 43.26
CA TRP A 672 -9.47 6.54 42.50
C TRP A 672 -9.14 7.19 41.15
N VAL A 673 -10.07 7.11 40.21
CA VAL A 673 -10.01 7.74 38.89
C VAL A 673 -11.26 8.59 38.70
N ASP A 674 -11.10 9.89 38.48
CA ASP A 674 -12.19 10.74 37.99
C ASP A 674 -11.96 11.06 36.50
N ILE A 675 -13.05 11.06 35.75
CA ILE A 675 -13.08 11.41 34.33
C ILE A 675 -14.01 12.62 34.18
N ASN A 676 -13.66 13.59 33.36
CA ASN A 676 -14.57 14.67 33.02
C ASN A 676 -14.49 15.00 31.53
N VAL A 677 -15.61 14.80 30.84
CA VAL A 677 -15.74 15.13 29.41
C VAL A 677 -15.76 16.63 29.25
N LYS A 678 -14.98 17.14 28.29
CA LYS A 678 -14.98 18.57 27.97
C LYS A 678 -16.32 18.98 27.39
N HIS A 679 -16.68 20.23 27.62
CA HIS A 679 -17.88 20.87 27.10
C HIS A 679 -17.64 22.38 27.14
N GLY A 680 -18.24 23.09 26.20
CA GLY A 680 -18.04 24.52 26.04
C GLY A 680 -19.05 25.13 25.07
N ASP A 681 -19.02 26.45 24.96
CA ASP A 681 -19.88 27.22 24.07
C ASP A 681 -19.31 27.31 22.65
N TYR A 682 -17.97 27.18 22.52
CA TYR A 682 -17.31 27.12 21.21
C TYR A 682 -17.38 25.70 20.63
N SER A 683 -17.70 25.63 19.33
CA SER A 683 -17.92 24.38 18.61
C SER A 683 -16.66 23.94 17.87
N ASN A 684 -15.85 23.13 18.54
CA ASN A 684 -14.57 22.64 18.04
C ASN A 684 -14.26 21.23 18.50
N GLU A 685 -13.13 20.70 18.03
CA GLU A 685 -12.74 19.34 18.34
C GLU A 685 -12.33 19.12 19.81
N LEU A 686 -11.76 20.14 20.47
CA LEU A 686 -11.24 20.03 21.84
C LEU A 686 -12.38 19.88 22.85
N ASN A 687 -13.45 20.65 22.67
CA ASN A 687 -14.60 20.64 23.58
C ASN A 687 -15.51 19.42 23.42
N TYR A 688 -15.42 18.68 22.31
CA TYR A 688 -16.42 17.66 21.95
C TYR A 688 -15.85 16.24 21.95
N PHE A 689 -14.55 16.10 21.65
CA PHE A 689 -13.91 14.80 21.43
C PHE A 689 -12.76 14.53 22.42
N ARG A 690 -12.63 15.35 23.45
CA ARG A 690 -11.60 15.21 24.50
C ARG A 690 -12.21 15.16 25.90
N TYR A 691 -11.44 14.61 26.83
CA TYR A 691 -11.78 14.56 28.24
C TYR A 691 -10.52 14.68 29.10
N ASP A 692 -10.71 15.03 30.37
CA ASP A 692 -9.66 15.13 31.36
C ASP A 692 -9.77 13.98 32.38
N VAL A 693 -8.63 13.58 32.95
CA VAL A 693 -8.50 12.46 33.88
C VAL A 693 -7.75 12.90 35.12
N ILE A 694 -8.24 12.48 36.28
CA ILE A 694 -7.60 12.69 37.58
C ILE A 694 -7.31 11.32 38.19
N LEU A 695 -6.03 11.01 38.37
CA LEU A 695 -5.60 9.82 39.10
C LEU A 695 -5.21 10.25 40.52
N HIS A 696 -5.96 9.77 41.51
CA HIS A 696 -5.66 10.00 42.93
C HIS A 696 -4.72 8.91 43.43
N ILE A 697 -3.58 9.28 43.99
CA ILE A 697 -2.53 8.34 44.39
C ILE A 697 -2.56 8.15 45.89
N GLU A 698 -2.91 6.94 46.35
CA GLU A 698 -2.97 6.55 47.76
C GLU A 698 -3.77 7.52 48.65
N LYS A 699 -4.76 8.20 48.05
CA LYS A 699 -5.67 9.08 48.76
C LYS A 699 -6.82 8.26 49.34
N GLU A 700 -7.21 8.53 50.58
CA GLU A 700 -8.30 7.81 51.24
C GLU A 700 -9.62 8.02 50.46
N VAL A 701 -10.35 6.93 50.20
CA VAL A 701 -11.64 6.94 49.47
C VAL A 701 -12.73 6.33 50.34
N THR A 702 -13.76 7.10 50.64
CA THR A 702 -15.00 6.65 51.27
C THR A 702 -16.04 6.41 50.20
N GLN A 703 -16.39 5.14 49.99
CA GLN A 703 -17.46 4.77 49.07
C GLN A 703 -18.83 4.89 49.73
N VAL A 704 -19.77 5.52 49.05
CA VAL A 704 -21.14 5.75 49.54
C VAL A 704 -22.18 5.38 48.48
N ASP A 705 -23.42 5.14 48.92
CA ASP A 705 -24.55 4.97 48.02
C ASP A 705 -24.77 6.23 47.18
N CYS A 706 -24.99 6.03 45.88
CA CYS A 706 -25.28 7.10 44.93
C CYS A 706 -26.74 7.03 44.49
N GLU A 707 -27.40 8.17 44.54
CA GLU A 707 -28.78 8.32 44.08
C GLU A 707 -28.78 8.47 42.55
N VAL A 708 -29.45 7.55 41.84
CA VAL A 708 -29.42 7.51 40.37
C VAL A 708 -30.78 7.89 39.82
N TRP A 709 -30.78 8.88 38.92
CA TRP A 709 -31.96 9.41 38.25
C TRP A 709 -31.79 9.35 36.73
N GLY A 710 -32.87 9.14 36.00
CA GLY A 710 -32.91 9.37 34.55
C GLY A 710 -33.26 10.82 34.23
N PHE A 711 -32.76 11.35 33.11
CA PHE A 711 -33.10 12.69 32.64
C PHE A 711 -34.61 12.93 32.54
N ASN A 712 -35.38 11.91 32.10
CA ASN A 712 -36.85 12.00 32.00
C ASN A 712 -37.56 12.10 33.35
N GLU A 713 -36.88 11.79 34.46
CA GLU A 713 -37.43 11.92 35.81
C GLU A 713 -37.22 13.33 36.36
N VAL A 714 -36.31 14.11 35.77
CA VAL A 714 -36.05 15.51 36.13
C VAL A 714 -36.88 16.42 35.22
N ASN A 715 -38.08 16.75 35.67
CA ASN A 715 -39.08 17.45 34.83
C ASN A 715 -38.95 18.99 34.82
N SER A 716 -38.10 19.58 35.66
CA SER A 716 -37.90 21.04 35.75
C SER A 716 -36.61 21.43 36.49
N HIS A 717 -36.18 22.69 36.36
CA HIS A 717 -35.07 23.27 37.14
C HIS A 717 -35.33 23.21 38.66
N GLU A 718 -36.59 23.30 39.10
CA GLU A 718 -36.95 23.18 40.51
C GLU A 718 -36.71 21.77 41.07
N ASN A 719 -36.92 20.72 40.26
CA ASN A 719 -36.59 19.35 40.62
C ASN A 719 -35.06 19.19 40.77
N LEU A 720 -34.29 19.74 39.84
CA LEU A 720 -32.83 19.73 39.89
C LEU A 720 -32.27 20.43 41.14
N GLN A 721 -32.83 21.59 41.51
CA GLN A 721 -32.46 22.28 42.75
C GLN A 721 -32.89 21.52 44.00
N SER A 722 -33.99 20.76 43.96
CA SER A 722 -34.42 19.94 45.10
C SER A 722 -33.48 18.76 45.36
N LEU A 723 -32.93 18.16 44.30
CA LEU A 723 -31.95 17.06 44.37
C LEU A 723 -30.63 17.51 45.00
N THR A 724 -30.28 18.79 44.87
CA THR A 724 -29.05 19.36 45.43
C THR A 724 -29.26 20.04 46.80
N ARG A 725 -30.47 19.96 47.40
CA ARG A 725 -30.71 20.45 48.77
C ARG A 725 -30.07 19.56 49.83
N ASP A 726 -30.07 18.24 49.62
CA ASP A 726 -29.40 17.30 50.52
C ASP A 726 -27.93 17.12 50.12
N LYS A 727 -27.05 17.94 50.71
CA LYS A 727 -25.61 17.97 50.43
C LYS A 727 -24.82 16.80 51.05
N THR A 728 -25.47 15.65 51.29
CA THR A 728 -24.84 14.51 51.99
C THR A 728 -24.59 13.29 51.10
N LYS A 729 -25.23 13.19 49.93
CA LYS A 729 -25.11 12.02 49.04
C LYS A 729 -24.73 12.41 47.61
N PRO A 730 -23.93 11.58 46.91
CA PRO A 730 -23.71 11.75 45.48
C PRO A 730 -24.98 11.49 44.67
N VAL A 731 -25.21 12.30 43.65
CA VAL A 731 -26.35 12.19 42.72
C VAL A 731 -25.83 11.96 41.31
N LYS A 732 -26.31 10.92 40.64
CA LYS A 732 -25.99 10.61 39.24
C LYS A 732 -27.24 10.75 38.37
N ILE A 733 -27.17 11.57 37.34
CA ILE A 733 -28.23 11.74 36.34
C ILE A 733 -27.78 11.09 35.02
N LYS A 734 -28.57 10.15 34.52
CA LYS A 734 -28.30 9.38 33.30
C LYS A 734 -29.13 9.85 32.12
N ASN A 735 -28.69 9.49 30.91
CA ASN A 735 -29.41 9.73 29.65
C ASN A 735 -29.67 11.22 29.39
N ILE A 736 -28.75 12.10 29.80
CA ILE A 736 -28.84 13.53 29.47
C ILE A 736 -28.59 13.64 27.97
N PRO A 737 -29.55 14.12 27.17
CA PRO A 737 -29.37 14.16 25.73
C PRO A 737 -28.25 15.11 25.33
N TYR A 738 -27.44 14.66 24.38
CA TYR A 738 -26.27 15.37 23.88
C TYR A 738 -26.50 15.81 22.43
N ASN A 739 -27.12 16.97 22.24
CA ASN A 739 -27.42 17.54 20.90
C ASN A 739 -26.28 18.38 20.33
N TYR A 740 -25.11 18.38 20.97
CA TYR A 740 -23.97 19.19 20.60
C TYR A 740 -23.46 18.86 19.20
N PHE A 741 -23.43 17.57 18.80
CA PHE A 741 -22.98 17.19 17.45
C PHE A 741 -23.90 17.69 16.34
N GLU A 742 -25.22 17.72 16.56
CA GLU A 742 -26.16 18.31 15.59
C GLU A 742 -25.84 19.80 15.39
N ASN A 743 -25.58 20.53 16.49
CA ASN A 743 -25.19 21.93 16.43
C ASN A 743 -23.82 22.12 15.77
N LEU A 744 -22.86 21.21 16.02
CA LEU A 744 -21.54 21.23 15.40
C LEU A 744 -21.66 21.02 13.88
N CYS A 745 -22.36 19.97 13.43
CA CYS A 745 -22.60 19.71 12.01
C CYS A 745 -23.29 20.90 11.33
N LYS A 746 -24.28 21.52 11.98
CA LYS A 746 -24.95 22.74 11.47
C LYS A 746 -23.98 23.91 11.34
N LYS A 747 -23.15 24.18 12.36
CA LYS A 747 -22.16 25.28 12.32
C LYS A 747 -21.08 25.05 11.26
N LEU A 748 -20.70 23.80 11.05
CA LEU A 748 -19.71 23.40 10.04
C LEU A 748 -20.31 23.26 8.63
N ASN A 749 -21.62 23.49 8.45
CA ASN A 749 -22.34 23.27 7.18
C ASN A 749 -22.14 21.85 6.60
N VAL A 750 -22.02 20.85 7.47
CA VAL A 750 -21.86 19.45 7.04
C VAL A 750 -23.23 18.89 6.66
N HIS A 751 -23.38 18.51 5.39
CA HIS A 751 -24.55 17.75 4.94
C HIS A 751 -24.45 16.32 5.47
N GLU A 752 -25.47 15.87 6.22
CA GLU A 752 -25.46 14.53 6.80
C GLU A 752 -25.55 13.46 5.71
N THR A 753 -24.44 12.76 5.48
CA THR A 753 -24.39 11.60 4.59
C THR A 753 -25.19 10.44 5.21
N SER A 754 -25.54 9.43 4.40
CA SER A 754 -26.20 8.21 4.93
C SER A 754 -25.36 7.53 6.02
N TYR A 755 -24.03 7.63 5.95
CA TYR A 755 -23.12 7.11 6.95
C TYR A 755 -23.19 7.88 8.27
N LEU A 756 -23.02 9.21 8.21
CA LEU A 756 -23.06 10.07 9.39
C LEU A 756 -24.43 10.03 10.08
N ASN A 757 -25.52 9.92 9.31
CA ASN A 757 -26.88 9.71 9.83
C ASN A 757 -27.07 8.39 10.58
N ASN A 758 -26.34 7.34 10.22
CA ASN A 758 -26.41 6.07 10.96
C ASN A 758 -25.65 6.16 12.29
N LEU A 759 -24.63 7.01 12.38
CA LEU A 759 -23.86 7.21 13.61
C LEU A 759 -24.57 8.13 14.60
N LEU A 760 -25.18 9.21 14.11
CA LEU A 760 -25.88 10.22 14.90
C LEU A 760 -27.38 9.91 14.97
N ILE A 761 -27.94 9.68 16.17
CA ILE A 761 -29.38 9.44 16.31
C ILE A 761 -30.08 10.77 16.58
N HIS A 762 -30.94 11.17 15.64
CA HIS A 762 -31.78 12.36 15.78
C HIS A 762 -32.85 12.19 16.85
N THR A 763 -32.63 12.79 18.02
CA THR A 763 -33.63 12.83 19.10
C THR A 763 -34.34 14.19 19.07
N SER A 764 -35.60 14.23 18.63
CA SER A 764 -36.39 15.48 18.64
C SER A 764 -36.73 15.86 20.10
N LEU A 765 -36.03 16.86 20.64
CA LEU A 765 -36.30 17.41 21.96
C LEU A 765 -37.02 18.76 21.85
N ASP A 766 -37.98 19.00 22.73
CA ASP A 766 -38.57 20.32 22.88
C ASP A 766 -37.56 21.33 23.47
N GLU A 767 -37.77 22.62 23.23
CA GLU A 767 -36.86 23.69 23.66
C GLU A 767 -36.66 23.75 25.18
N LYS A 768 -37.66 23.34 25.99
CA LYS A 768 -37.53 23.33 27.45
C LYS A 768 -36.57 22.23 27.92
N LYS A 769 -36.65 21.04 27.31
CA LYS A 769 -35.73 19.93 27.59
C LYS A 769 -34.31 20.22 27.11
N LYS A 770 -34.15 20.90 25.97
CA LYS A 770 -32.83 21.38 25.52
C LYS A 770 -32.21 22.35 26.52
N ALA A 771 -32.97 23.33 26.99
CA ALA A 771 -32.51 24.28 28.01
C ALA A 771 -32.13 23.59 29.32
N LEU A 772 -32.90 22.59 29.76
CA LEU A 772 -32.60 21.81 30.97
C LEU A 772 -31.35 20.93 30.82
N ALA A 773 -31.16 20.27 29.68
CA ALA A 773 -29.94 19.50 29.42
C ALA A 773 -28.70 20.41 29.39
N SER A 774 -28.82 21.58 28.74
CA SER A 774 -27.77 22.61 28.71
C SER A 774 -27.41 23.09 30.11
N SER A 775 -28.39 23.39 30.97
CA SER A 775 -28.12 23.85 32.33
C SER A 775 -27.50 22.78 33.22
N MET A 776 -27.88 21.50 33.07
CA MET A 776 -27.20 20.41 33.77
C MET A 776 -25.72 20.31 33.41
N ILE A 777 -25.37 20.56 32.15
CA ILE A 777 -24.00 20.46 31.66
C ILE A 777 -23.19 21.69 32.05
N HIS A 778 -23.74 22.90 31.92
CA HIS A 778 -22.99 24.15 32.06
C HIS A 778 -23.09 24.82 33.43
N ASP A 779 -24.20 24.69 34.15
CA ASP A 779 -24.38 25.40 35.42
C ASP A 779 -23.51 24.83 36.53
N GLN A 780 -23.16 25.68 37.50
CA GLN A 780 -22.46 25.31 38.73
C GLN A 780 -23.45 24.92 39.82
N PHE A 781 -23.11 23.90 40.61
CA PHE A 781 -23.96 23.38 41.68
C PHE A 781 -23.34 23.64 43.05
N GLU A 782 -23.89 24.61 43.78
CA GLU A 782 -23.31 25.06 45.04
C GLU A 782 -23.19 23.94 46.08
N GLY A 783 -21.95 23.62 46.48
CA GLY A 783 -21.66 22.56 47.45
C GLY A 783 -21.50 21.16 46.84
N PHE A 784 -21.46 21.05 45.51
CA PHE A 784 -21.13 19.82 44.80
C PHE A 784 -20.00 20.04 43.80
N ASN A 785 -19.15 19.03 43.64
CA ASN A 785 -18.25 18.89 42.51
C ASN A 785 -18.99 18.13 41.40
N LYS A 786 -19.00 18.69 40.19
CA LYS A 786 -19.68 18.14 39.01
C LYS A 786 -18.68 17.41 38.12
N PHE A 787 -19.06 16.21 37.66
CA PHE A 787 -18.34 15.43 36.66
C PHE A 787 -19.30 15.02 35.55
N ILE A 788 -18.89 15.22 34.30
CA ILE A 788 -19.64 14.84 33.12
C ILE A 788 -18.96 13.64 32.47
N HIS A 789 -19.71 12.57 32.21
CA HIS A 789 -19.20 11.33 31.62
C HIS A 789 -19.91 11.00 30.31
N TYR A 790 -19.22 10.28 29.43
CA TYR A 790 -19.86 9.63 28.29
C TYR A 790 -20.85 8.55 28.74
N HIS A 791 -21.94 8.38 27.99
CA HIS A 791 -22.84 7.25 28.21
C HIS A 791 -22.20 5.93 27.70
N PRO A 792 -22.21 4.83 28.48
CA PRO A 792 -21.48 3.60 28.16
C PRO A 792 -21.85 2.92 26.83
N HIS A 793 -23.09 3.11 26.36
CA HIS A 793 -23.61 2.42 25.17
C HIS A 793 -24.00 3.36 24.03
N ALA A 794 -24.00 4.68 24.29
CA ALA A 794 -24.45 5.68 23.32
C ALA A 794 -23.75 7.02 23.57
N PRO A 795 -22.40 7.03 23.62
CA PRO A 795 -21.59 8.20 23.98
C PRO A 795 -21.82 9.39 23.05
N GLN A 796 -22.23 9.13 21.81
CA GLN A 796 -22.54 10.15 20.81
C GLN A 796 -23.91 10.82 20.99
N ASN A 797 -24.82 10.22 21.78
CA ASN A 797 -26.20 10.70 21.92
C ASN A 797 -26.54 11.15 23.34
N TYR A 798 -25.85 10.61 24.36
CA TYR A 798 -26.16 10.87 25.76
C TYR A 798 -24.91 11.04 26.60
N LEU A 799 -25.03 11.88 27.62
CA LEU A 799 -24.09 12.04 28.71
C LEU A 799 -24.70 11.59 30.03
N GLU A 800 -23.82 11.42 31.03
CA GLU A 800 -24.18 11.27 32.43
C GLU A 800 -23.55 12.40 33.24
N MET A 801 -24.28 12.93 34.21
CA MET A 801 -23.75 13.90 35.18
C MET A 801 -23.65 13.23 36.55
N LEU A 802 -22.52 13.41 37.24
CA LEU A 802 -22.30 13.00 38.61
C LEU A 802 -21.99 14.22 39.48
N LEU A 803 -22.82 14.44 40.50
CA LEU A 803 -22.65 15.48 41.51
C LEU A 803 -22.14 14.82 42.81
N ILE A 804 -21.00 15.27 43.31
CA ILE A 804 -20.36 14.75 44.52
C ILE A 804 -20.31 15.86 45.59
N PRO A 805 -20.79 15.63 46.82
CA PRO A 805 -20.72 16.64 47.88
C PRO A 805 -19.32 17.18 48.13
N ALA A 806 -19.17 18.50 48.18
CA ALA A 806 -17.92 19.21 48.44
C ALA A 806 -17.64 19.33 49.95
N LEU A 807 -17.44 18.18 50.63
CA LEU A 807 -17.12 18.11 52.06
C LEU A 807 -15.59 18.18 52.33
N ASN A 808 -15.18 18.37 53.60
CA ASN A 808 -13.81 18.73 54.01
C ASN A 808 -12.70 17.79 53.48
N LYS A 809 -11.55 18.40 53.12
CA LYS A 809 -10.56 17.98 52.10
C LYS A 809 -9.73 16.69 52.31
N THR A 810 -9.83 15.96 53.41
CA THR A 810 -8.88 14.86 53.69
C THR A 810 -9.23 13.53 53.02
N THR A 811 -10.52 13.26 52.77
CA THR A 811 -11.00 11.96 52.26
C THR A 811 -11.89 12.16 51.04
N LEU A 812 -11.72 11.35 49.98
CA LEU A 812 -12.54 11.40 48.77
C LEU A 812 -13.85 10.65 48.97
N ILE A 813 -14.98 11.33 48.80
CA ILE A 813 -16.30 10.67 48.78
C ILE A 813 -16.61 10.25 47.34
N ARG A 814 -16.87 8.97 47.10
CA ARG A 814 -17.13 8.45 45.75
C ARG A 814 -18.27 7.42 45.74
N PRO A 815 -19.00 7.26 44.62
CA PRO A 815 -20.00 6.20 44.49
C PRO A 815 -19.39 4.80 44.66
N MET A 816 -20.17 3.83 45.14
CA MET A 816 -19.74 2.41 45.11
C MET A 816 -19.50 1.92 43.68
N GLU A 817 -18.32 1.34 43.42
CA GLU A 817 -18.00 0.65 42.17
C GLU A 817 -18.72 -0.71 42.11
N LYS A 818 -19.40 -0.98 41.00
CA LYS A 818 -20.14 -2.25 40.78
C LYS A 818 -19.50 -3.15 39.73
N GLU A 819 -18.61 -2.61 38.90
CA GLU A 819 -18.02 -3.29 37.75
C GLU A 819 -16.50 -3.11 37.75
N LYS A 820 -15.78 -4.15 37.32
CA LYS A 820 -14.33 -4.15 37.15
C LYS A 820 -13.98 -4.22 35.67
N VAL A 821 -12.92 -3.53 35.29
CA VAL A 821 -12.37 -3.55 33.94
C VAL A 821 -11.01 -4.24 33.99
N ASP A 822 -10.92 -5.46 33.46
CA ASP A 822 -9.75 -6.32 33.69
C ASP A 822 -8.59 -6.09 32.69
N SER A 823 -8.84 -5.45 31.54
CA SER A 823 -7.83 -5.25 30.49
C SER A 823 -7.91 -3.85 29.88
N PHE A 824 -6.76 -3.21 29.66
CA PHE A 824 -6.67 -1.91 28.99
C PHE A 824 -6.57 -2.01 27.46
N TYR A 825 -6.16 -3.17 26.90
CA TYR A 825 -5.86 -3.30 25.47
C TYR A 825 -7.08 -3.08 24.57
N ALA A 826 -8.28 -3.46 25.02
CA ALA A 826 -9.53 -3.22 24.30
C ALA A 826 -9.99 -1.75 24.33
N HIS A 827 -9.29 -0.91 25.10
CA HIS A 827 -9.70 0.46 25.44
C HIS A 827 -8.69 1.51 24.96
N CYS A 828 -7.78 1.12 24.07
CA CYS A 828 -6.80 2.01 23.47
C CYS A 828 -6.63 1.70 21.98
N ARG A 829 -6.18 2.70 21.21
CA ARG A 829 -5.80 2.55 19.81
C ARG A 829 -4.40 3.11 19.59
N GLU A 830 -3.56 2.34 18.90
CA GLU A 830 -2.20 2.74 18.56
C GLU A 830 -2.20 3.92 17.57
N PRO A 831 -1.22 4.84 17.68
CA PRO A 831 -1.12 5.97 16.78
C PRO A 831 -0.73 5.48 15.39
N PHE A 832 -1.36 6.01 14.36
CA PHE A 832 -1.06 5.67 12.98
C PHE A 832 -0.34 6.82 12.30
N SER A 833 0.97 6.90 12.50
CA SER A 833 1.77 7.90 11.82
C SER A 833 2.01 7.50 10.36
N PRO A 834 2.07 8.47 9.43
CA PRO A 834 2.51 8.22 8.06
C PRO A 834 3.86 7.53 7.94
N TRP A 835 4.76 7.80 8.89
CA TRP A 835 6.05 7.13 8.97
C TRP A 835 5.88 5.63 9.21
N LEU A 836 4.97 5.22 10.09
CA LEU A 836 4.70 3.80 10.36
C LEU A 836 4.19 3.09 9.10
N GLN A 837 3.30 3.74 8.35
CA GLN A 837 2.81 3.22 7.08
C GLN A 837 3.95 3.08 6.06
N LYS A 838 4.79 4.11 5.92
CA LYS A 838 5.97 4.09 5.05
C LYS A 838 6.92 2.96 5.44
N PHE A 839 7.25 2.84 6.73
CA PHE A 839 8.09 1.79 7.29
C PHE A 839 7.57 0.40 6.90
N CYS A 840 6.29 0.12 7.17
CA CYS A 840 5.68 -1.17 6.86
C CYS A 840 5.73 -1.47 5.35
N PHE A 841 5.32 -0.52 4.52
CA PHE A 841 5.28 -0.72 3.07
C PHE A 841 6.66 -0.80 2.43
N ASP A 842 7.66 -0.08 2.93
CA ASP A 842 9.02 -0.16 2.42
C ASP A 842 9.67 -1.50 2.77
N HIS A 843 9.43 -2.02 3.98
CA HIS A 843 9.83 -3.38 4.37
C HIS A 843 9.18 -4.44 3.46
N ILE A 844 7.85 -4.39 3.32
CA ILE A 844 7.12 -5.29 2.42
C ILE A 844 7.67 -5.20 0.99
N LYS A 845 7.82 -4.00 0.42
CA LYS A 845 8.36 -3.80 -0.94
C LYS A 845 9.76 -4.37 -1.08
N MET A 846 10.62 -4.16 -0.09
CA MET A 846 11.98 -4.67 -0.09
C MET A 846 11.99 -6.21 -0.10
N HIS A 847 11.11 -6.84 0.69
CA HIS A 847 11.01 -8.30 0.75
C HIS A 847 10.39 -8.91 -0.50
N VAL A 848 9.33 -8.29 -1.04
CA VAL A 848 8.75 -8.70 -2.33
C VAL A 848 9.80 -8.63 -3.45
N LYS A 849 10.60 -7.55 -3.53
CA LYS A 849 11.69 -7.40 -4.53
C LYS A 849 12.76 -8.51 -4.46
N LYS A 850 12.93 -9.16 -3.30
CA LYS A 850 13.90 -10.25 -3.13
C LYS A 850 13.40 -11.59 -3.66
N HIS A 851 12.10 -11.77 -3.82
CA HIS A 851 11.49 -13.07 -4.12
C HIS A 851 10.68 -13.08 -5.41
N VAL A 852 10.17 -11.92 -5.82
CA VAL A 852 9.27 -11.75 -6.95
C VAL A 852 9.92 -10.86 -8.01
N MET A 853 9.63 -11.13 -9.28
CA MET A 853 10.15 -10.33 -10.41
C MET A 853 9.77 -8.85 -10.25
N THR A 854 10.68 -7.94 -10.63
CA THR A 854 10.52 -6.50 -10.43
C THR A 854 9.28 -5.90 -11.10
N TRP A 855 8.89 -6.40 -12.27
CA TRP A 855 7.70 -5.96 -13.02
C TRP A 855 6.37 -6.53 -12.48
N VAL A 856 6.42 -7.49 -11.54
CA VAL A 856 5.28 -8.07 -10.84
C VAL A 856 5.04 -7.38 -9.49
N ASN A 857 5.93 -6.48 -9.07
CA ASN A 857 5.78 -5.79 -7.79
C ASN A 857 4.57 -4.84 -7.84
N PRO A 858 3.60 -4.98 -6.92
CA PRO A 858 2.54 -4.00 -6.77
C PRO A 858 3.10 -2.59 -6.67
N SER A 859 2.58 -1.66 -7.47
CA SER A 859 2.99 -0.25 -7.39
C SER A 859 2.22 0.50 -6.31
N ILE A 860 1.12 -0.08 -5.82
CA ILE A 860 0.27 0.48 -4.78
C ILE A 860 0.13 -0.54 -3.65
N TYR A 861 0.32 -0.07 -2.41
CA TYR A 861 0.05 -0.83 -1.19
C TYR A 861 -1.02 -0.09 -0.38
N ILE A 862 -2.03 -0.81 0.06
CA ILE A 862 -3.18 -0.27 0.80
C ILE A 862 -3.33 -1.06 2.09
N TRP A 863 -3.35 -0.37 3.22
CA TRP A 863 -3.61 -0.99 4.51
C TRP A 863 -5.12 -1.25 4.65
N VAL A 864 -5.48 -2.47 5.02
CA VAL A 864 -6.85 -2.92 5.28
C VAL A 864 -7.00 -3.25 6.76
N GLU A 865 -7.89 -2.53 7.45
CA GLU A 865 -8.21 -2.83 8.86
C GLU A 865 -9.24 -3.95 8.99
N LYS A 866 -10.17 -4.05 8.03
CA LYS A 866 -11.23 -5.05 8.04
C LYS A 866 -11.52 -5.49 6.63
N TRP A 867 -11.48 -6.79 6.37
CA TRP A 867 -11.78 -7.30 5.04
C TRP A 867 -13.27 -7.16 4.70
N PRO A 868 -13.63 -6.69 3.49
CA PRO A 868 -15.00 -6.75 3.03
C PRO A 868 -15.41 -8.22 2.89
N GLN A 869 -16.56 -8.57 3.44
CA GLN A 869 -17.09 -9.93 3.40
C GLN A 869 -18.43 -9.98 2.67
N THR A 870 -18.65 -11.09 1.97
CA THR A 870 -19.95 -11.50 1.46
C THR A 870 -20.87 -11.92 2.62
N ILE A 871 -22.17 -12.09 2.35
CA ILE A 871 -23.16 -12.56 3.35
C ILE A 871 -22.73 -13.90 3.99
N ASN A 872 -21.98 -14.72 3.26
CA ASN A 872 -21.49 -16.03 3.71
C ASN A 872 -20.12 -15.95 4.42
N GLY A 873 -19.61 -14.75 4.74
CA GLY A 873 -18.34 -14.54 5.45
C GLY A 873 -17.07 -14.69 4.61
N LYS A 874 -17.18 -15.01 3.31
CA LYS A 874 -16.01 -15.05 2.39
C LYS A 874 -15.58 -13.65 1.99
N LEU A 875 -14.28 -13.45 1.74
CA LEU A 875 -13.72 -12.19 1.23
C LEU A 875 -14.42 -11.77 -0.06
N ASP A 876 -14.91 -10.52 -0.10
CA ASP A 876 -15.52 -9.91 -1.27
C ASP A 876 -14.50 -9.04 -2.02
N LYS A 877 -13.72 -9.67 -2.93
CA LYS A 877 -12.71 -8.98 -3.75
C LYS A 877 -13.31 -7.91 -4.66
N LYS A 878 -14.62 -7.93 -4.95
CA LYS A 878 -15.27 -6.92 -5.81
C LYS A 878 -15.35 -5.56 -5.09
N LYS A 879 -15.47 -5.56 -3.76
CA LYS A 879 -15.47 -4.35 -2.92
C LYS A 879 -14.09 -3.76 -2.67
N LEU A 880 -13.01 -4.44 -3.06
CA LEU A 880 -11.66 -3.86 -3.03
C LEU A 880 -11.52 -2.91 -4.23
N SER A 881 -11.62 -1.61 -3.99
CA SER A 881 -11.42 -0.56 -4.99
C SER A 881 -10.17 0.25 -4.67
N LEU A 882 -9.55 0.83 -5.71
CA LEU A 882 -8.55 1.86 -5.46
C LEU A 882 -9.28 3.10 -4.96
N PRO A 883 -8.75 3.77 -3.92
CA PRO A 883 -9.18 5.12 -3.58
C PRO A 883 -9.06 6.01 -4.84
N GLY A 884 -10.01 6.93 -5.06
CA GLY A 884 -9.98 7.84 -6.21
C GLY A 884 -8.73 8.73 -6.29
N ALA A 885 -7.86 8.69 -5.28
CA ALA A 885 -6.56 9.34 -5.24
C ALA A 885 -5.44 8.60 -5.99
N TYR A 886 -5.63 7.32 -6.30
CA TYR A 886 -4.66 6.52 -7.05
C TYR A 886 -4.98 6.45 -8.54
N THR A 887 -5.91 7.27 -9.04
CA THR A 887 -6.14 7.45 -10.48
C THR A 887 -4.97 8.24 -11.07
N TYR A 888 -4.32 7.64 -12.07
CA TYR A 888 -3.05 8.07 -12.65
C TYR A 888 -3.09 9.52 -13.16
N ASP A 889 -2.17 10.37 -12.68
CA ASP A 889 -1.90 11.69 -13.25
C ASP A 889 -0.65 11.64 -14.13
N HIS A 890 -0.67 12.36 -15.25
CA HIS A 890 0.16 12.10 -16.44
C HIS A 890 1.65 12.44 -16.33
N ASP A 891 2.07 13.15 -15.28
CA ASP A 891 3.43 13.68 -15.15
C ASP A 891 4.28 12.93 -14.12
N LYS A 892 4.79 11.76 -14.48
CA LYS A 892 5.82 11.10 -13.67
C LYS A 892 7.14 11.87 -13.78
N GLY A 893 7.48 12.63 -12.74
CA GLY A 893 8.83 13.20 -12.54
C GLY A 893 8.88 14.65 -12.06
N SER A 894 7.79 15.42 -12.18
CA SER A 894 7.75 16.82 -11.71
C SER A 894 7.79 16.92 -10.17
N VAL A 895 8.24 18.06 -9.65
CA VAL A 895 8.17 18.35 -8.20
C VAL A 895 6.73 18.24 -7.72
N LEU A 896 5.78 18.76 -8.50
CA LEU A 896 4.35 18.65 -8.20
C LEU A 896 3.87 17.20 -8.06
N ALA A 897 4.29 16.28 -8.93
CA ALA A 897 3.92 14.87 -8.83
C ALA A 897 4.53 14.19 -7.60
N GLN A 898 5.77 14.55 -7.25
CA GLN A 898 6.42 14.08 -6.03
C GLN A 898 5.71 14.61 -4.77
N LEU A 899 5.33 15.89 -4.75
CA LEU A 899 4.54 16.49 -3.67
C LEU A 899 3.17 15.83 -3.53
N LYS A 900 2.45 15.58 -4.64
CA LYS A 900 1.18 14.84 -4.62
C LYS A 900 1.33 13.46 -4.00
N GLN A 901 2.40 12.75 -4.35
CA GLN A 901 2.68 11.42 -3.80
C GLN A 901 3.05 11.48 -2.31
N MET A 902 3.89 12.45 -1.90
CA MET A 902 4.23 12.68 -0.50
C MET A 902 2.99 13.01 0.33
N TRP A 903 2.16 13.94 -0.17
CA TRP A 903 0.90 14.32 0.44
C TRP A 903 -0.01 13.11 0.59
N LEU A 904 -0.25 12.35 -0.48
CA LEU A 904 -1.06 11.14 -0.45
C LEU A 904 -0.55 10.10 0.56
N ASN A 905 0.77 9.93 0.64
CA ASN A 905 1.38 9.02 1.62
C ASN A 905 1.21 9.50 3.07
N ILE A 906 1.12 10.82 3.28
CA ILE A 906 1.03 11.44 4.61
C ILE A 906 -0.39 11.60 5.08
N THR A 907 -1.30 11.92 4.18
CA THR A 907 -2.66 12.33 4.50
C THR A 907 -3.66 11.24 4.14
N GLY A 908 -3.23 10.28 3.31
CA GLY A 908 -4.11 9.31 2.68
C GLY A 908 -5.04 9.95 1.66
N ASP A 909 -4.90 11.24 1.35
CA ASP A 909 -5.87 12.01 0.59
C ASP A 909 -5.29 12.73 -0.63
N ASN A 910 -6.18 13.13 -1.54
CA ASN A 910 -5.78 13.90 -2.71
C ASN A 910 -5.49 15.34 -2.32
N ALA A 911 -4.24 15.69 -2.57
CA ALA A 911 -3.79 17.02 -2.84
C ALA A 911 -4.66 17.74 -3.90
N LEU A 912 -5.50 18.70 -3.50
CA LEU A 912 -6.08 19.64 -4.47
C LEU A 912 -4.98 20.67 -4.79
N ILE A 913 -4.49 20.61 -6.03
CA ILE A 913 -3.30 21.35 -6.52
C ILE A 913 -3.37 22.84 -6.21
N SER A 914 -4.57 23.40 -6.39
CA SER A 914 -4.89 24.82 -6.28
C SER A 914 -5.56 25.22 -4.97
N GLU A 915 -5.88 24.27 -4.09
CA GLU A 915 -6.49 24.58 -2.81
C GLU A 915 -5.45 24.71 -1.71
N GLU A 916 -5.84 25.43 -0.65
CA GLU A 916 -4.93 25.63 0.46
C GLU A 916 -4.75 24.32 1.22
N PHE A 917 -3.52 23.98 1.59
CA PHE A 917 -3.27 22.70 2.28
C PHE A 917 -4.13 22.53 3.54
N TRP A 918 -4.39 23.64 4.22
CA TRP A 918 -5.13 23.70 5.47
C TRP A 918 -6.64 23.47 5.28
N THR A 919 -7.18 23.65 4.07
CA THR A 919 -8.60 23.37 3.77
C THR A 919 -8.88 21.88 3.61
N HIS A 920 -7.88 21.00 3.75
CA HIS A 920 -8.01 19.55 3.63
C HIS A 920 -8.14 18.82 4.98
N GLY A 921 -8.13 19.54 6.10
CA GLY A 921 -8.41 18.95 7.41
C GLY A 921 -7.31 18.11 7.99
N ILE A 922 -6.11 18.30 7.51
CA ILE A 922 -5.00 17.50 7.97
C ILE A 922 -4.56 18.05 9.33
N SER A 923 -4.17 17.16 10.25
CA SER A 923 -3.70 17.61 11.57
C SER A 923 -2.49 18.53 11.39
N SER A 924 -2.31 19.51 12.28
CA SER A 924 -1.12 20.38 12.26
C SER A 924 0.15 19.52 12.22
N LEU A 925 0.17 18.43 12.97
CA LEU A 925 1.27 17.47 12.99
C LEU A 925 1.57 16.87 11.60
N SER A 926 0.55 16.37 10.90
CA SER A 926 0.67 15.84 9.53
C SER A 926 1.18 16.88 8.52
N MET A 927 0.92 18.16 8.77
CA MET A 927 1.42 19.26 7.94
C MET A 927 2.91 19.57 8.21
N TYR A 928 3.33 19.53 9.48
CA TYR A 928 4.75 19.56 9.81
C TYR A 928 5.48 18.33 9.26
N TYR A 929 4.85 17.15 9.28
CA TYR A 929 5.37 15.94 8.63
C TYR A 929 5.59 16.17 7.12
N PHE A 930 4.63 16.80 6.45
CA PHE A 930 4.74 17.09 5.02
C PHE A 930 5.88 18.06 4.71
N LEU A 931 6.01 19.16 5.47
CA LEU A 931 7.12 20.10 5.32
C LEU A 931 8.48 19.45 5.58
N ALA A 932 8.61 18.66 6.65
CA ALA A 932 9.85 17.96 6.96
C ALA A 932 10.22 16.95 5.84
N THR A 933 9.24 16.24 5.28
CA THR A 933 9.45 15.31 4.15
C THR A 933 9.90 16.05 2.88
N ILE A 934 9.35 17.24 2.63
CA ILE A 934 9.78 18.12 1.53
C ILE A 934 11.25 18.50 1.73
N ASN A 935 11.60 19.03 2.90
CA ASN A 935 12.96 19.46 3.21
C ASN A 935 13.97 18.30 3.09
N GLU A 936 13.62 17.11 3.57
CA GLU A 936 14.47 15.93 3.45
C GLU A 936 14.63 15.50 1.98
N THR A 937 13.54 15.39 1.23
CA THR A 937 13.56 14.84 -0.14
C THR A 937 14.27 15.76 -1.13
N PHE A 938 14.08 17.07 -0.99
CA PHE A 938 14.67 18.06 -1.88
C PHE A 938 15.94 18.70 -1.31
N HIS A 939 16.40 18.25 -0.14
CA HIS A 939 17.56 18.79 0.57
C HIS A 939 17.46 20.32 0.79
N LEU A 940 16.29 20.77 1.26
CA LEU A 940 15.97 22.18 1.50
C LEU A 940 15.90 22.51 3.00
N HIS A 941 15.90 23.81 3.30
CA HIS A 941 15.65 24.37 4.62
C HIS A 941 14.47 25.34 4.59
N MET A 942 13.35 24.93 4.01
CA MET A 942 12.12 25.73 3.99
C MET A 942 11.53 25.81 5.40
N THR A 943 11.31 27.03 5.87
CA THR A 943 10.66 27.29 7.16
C THR A 943 9.15 27.08 7.07
N TYR A 944 8.50 26.89 8.21
CA TYR A 944 7.03 26.82 8.25
C TYR A 944 6.37 28.10 7.73
N HIS A 945 6.97 29.28 7.97
CA HIS A 945 6.45 30.55 7.49
C HIS A 945 6.48 30.62 5.95
N GLU A 946 7.60 30.26 5.33
CA GLU A 946 7.71 30.19 3.86
C GLU A 946 6.72 29.18 3.29
N PHE A 947 6.63 28.00 3.89
CA PHE A 947 5.67 26.97 3.49
C PHE A 947 4.21 27.47 3.60
N HIS A 948 3.89 28.23 4.65
CA HIS A 948 2.57 28.82 4.83
C HIS A 948 2.27 29.95 3.83
N GLN A 949 3.27 30.74 3.43
CA GLN A 949 3.11 31.75 2.37
C GLN A 949 2.78 31.11 1.02
N HIS A 950 3.39 29.96 0.74
CA HIS A 950 3.07 29.11 -0.40
C HIS A 950 1.91 28.18 -0.06
N ASN A 951 0.74 28.76 0.21
CA ASN A 951 -0.38 28.05 0.82
C ASN A 951 -1.03 26.92 -0.01
N THR A 952 -0.61 26.67 -1.26
CA THR A 952 -1.13 25.59 -2.13
C THR A 952 -0.02 24.71 -2.69
N MET A 953 -0.37 23.50 -3.14
CA MET A 953 0.62 22.55 -3.68
C MET A 953 1.38 23.07 -4.89
N GLU A 954 0.66 23.73 -5.78
CA GLU A 954 1.24 24.39 -6.96
C GLU A 954 2.27 25.46 -6.56
N LYS A 955 1.92 26.31 -5.59
CA LYS A 955 2.81 27.38 -5.12
C LYS A 955 4.09 26.82 -4.48
N VAL A 956 3.97 25.74 -3.72
CA VAL A 956 5.13 25.06 -3.12
C VAL A 956 5.98 24.39 -4.20
N ALA A 957 5.36 23.72 -5.18
CA ALA A 957 6.10 23.10 -6.29
C ALA A 957 6.95 24.13 -7.03
N VAL A 958 6.34 25.25 -7.44
CA VAL A 958 7.02 26.35 -8.13
C VAL A 958 8.16 26.93 -7.27
N TYR A 959 7.92 27.09 -5.97
CA TYR A 959 8.94 27.62 -5.06
C TYR A 959 10.13 26.67 -4.90
N ILE A 960 9.88 25.36 -4.77
CA ILE A 960 10.93 24.33 -4.72
C ILE A 960 11.72 24.31 -6.04
N GLU A 961 11.03 24.33 -7.18
CA GLU A 961 11.69 24.38 -8.50
C GLU A 961 12.61 25.60 -8.60
N HIS A 962 12.17 26.76 -8.11
CA HIS A 962 13.00 27.97 -8.06
C HIS A 962 14.24 27.82 -7.16
N LEU A 963 14.10 27.20 -5.98
CA LEU A 963 15.22 26.93 -5.07
C LEU A 963 16.23 25.93 -5.65
N LEU A 964 15.75 24.91 -6.38
CA LEU A 964 16.58 23.91 -7.04
C LEU A 964 17.33 24.50 -8.26
N GLU A 965 16.71 25.39 -9.01
CA GLU A 965 17.37 26.12 -10.10
C GLU A 965 18.44 27.09 -9.58
N GLY A 966 18.18 27.78 -8.47
CA GLY A 966 19.12 28.71 -7.83
C GLY A 966 20.38 28.05 -7.25
N SER A 967 20.28 26.79 -6.82
CA SER A 967 21.40 26.03 -6.24
C SER A 967 22.33 25.41 -7.29
N ILE A 968 21.86 25.23 -8.54
CA ILE A 968 22.70 24.84 -9.68
C ILE A 968 23.60 26.01 -10.15
N GLY A 969 23.18 27.26 -9.91
CA GLY A 969 23.94 28.46 -10.25
C GLY A 969 25.14 28.76 -9.33
N GLN A 970 25.18 28.22 -8.10
CA GLN A 970 26.26 28.48 -7.13
C GLN A 970 27.40 27.46 -7.15
N ASN A 971 27.27 26.34 -7.87
CA ASN A 971 28.34 25.34 -8.05
C ASN A 971 29.17 25.54 -9.33
N GLN A 972 29.01 26.68 -10.02
CA GLN A 972 29.79 27.06 -11.20
C GLN A 972 30.58 28.38 -11.04
N GLU A 973 30.68 28.94 -9.82
CA GLU A 973 31.57 30.08 -9.52
C GLU A 973 32.78 29.70 -8.65
#